data_AF-A0AAQ5ZRE8-F1
#
_entry.id   AF-A0AAQ5ZRE8-F1
#
_cell.length_a   1.000
_cell.length_b   1.000
_cell.length_c   1.000
_cell.angle_alpha   90.00
_cell.angle_beta   90.00
_cell.angle_gamma   90.00
#
_symmetry.space_group_name_H-M   'P 1'
#
loop_
_entity.id
_entity.type
_entity.pdbx_description
1 polymer ?
#
loop_
_entity_poly.entity_id
_entity_poly.type
_entity_poly.pdbx_seq_one_letter_code
_entity_poly.pdbx_strand_id
1 'polypeptide(L)'
;MAGDDPYLHTSNQMFDIIDSSWDFPHFPVMSTSSLRTVDGPFLQILEQPKQRGFRFRYGCEGPSHGGLPGASSEKNRKTYPTVKICNYQGQARVVVQLVTALTPLPQLHAHSLVGKQCDKGICIADLQSKDSSISFPNLGILHVTKKNVAKTLEERMVEAFRMGHNCGVSIHPEIDALRGEVRVPRELSGELGNIYCAASLQAKEMDLSVVRLMFTAFLPDSDGGFSRRLEPVVSEPIYDSKAPNASNLKIVRMDRTAGCVTGGEEVYLLCDKVQKDDIQVRFYEEDDSGLTWEALGDFSPTDVHRQFAIVFKTPKYRDQNLQKPTSVFVQLKRKSDNETSEPKPFTYHPQIIDKEEVQRKRQKTLPNFQDFSGHGGGGGLYRGGGGGPAAGGGPGSTGGGGGRLSRQLQALFQYSVTGDSAYLLAPQRPLMVAQDEDGDTGLHLAVLHNQQEALKSLTQVVSALPGEEVLNMRNHLYQTPLHLAVITQQREAVEALLLAGADPTLADRHGNTALHLAAQRDGGRDTIQVLLRHRDKRELLQLSNTAGLCAIHLAVLANQLSGLRELLEGGADVEVQERSSGRTALHLATEADNVSLAGCLLLEGNAQVDCCTFNGSTPLHIAAGRGSMKLTALLMAAGADPQKENFEPLFFREEEEDEEDEGYIPGLTPVNMATTSQVLDLLNGKEYEPKVYNCVCVCVGDLASLAVEVKQEVCGALESEGLWENLAHSLGLGILNTAFRLSPSPAKTLLDSYEVSGGTIRDLLAGLRSVGECRALGVLEGALRGNQETPPPTDETTGERSVATVTAPVAQVQDLKGDVQIDSGVCDSGVELSTA
;
A
#
# COMPACT_ATOMS: atom_id res chain seq x y z
N MET A 1 -10.44 73.34 -14.20
CA MET A 1 -11.73 73.03 -13.55
C MET A 1 -12.20 71.72 -14.14
N ALA A 2 -12.46 70.71 -13.30
CA ALA A 2 -12.78 69.33 -13.68
C ALA A 2 -11.70 68.60 -14.54
N GLY A 3 -11.51 67.29 -14.44
CA GLY A 3 -12.09 66.37 -13.46
C GLY A 3 -11.40 64.99 -13.46
N ASP A 4 -11.32 64.41 -12.27
CA ASP A 4 -11.31 62.98 -11.91
C ASP A 4 -10.10 62.06 -12.20
N ASP A 5 -9.78 61.33 -11.12
CA ASP A 5 -8.95 60.14 -10.84
C ASP A 5 -7.42 60.06 -11.06
N PRO A 6 -6.67 59.35 -10.16
CA PRO A 6 -5.26 59.67 -9.88
C PRO A 6 -4.26 58.49 -9.88
N TYR A 7 -2.97 58.84 -9.83
CA TYR A 7 -1.85 57.93 -9.52
C TYR A 7 -1.60 57.82 -8.00
N LEU A 8 -0.82 56.79 -7.59
CA LEU A 8 0.20 56.76 -6.50
C LEU A 8 -0.08 57.56 -5.20
N HIS A 9 0.14 57.01 -4.00
CA HIS A 9 1.45 56.53 -3.54
C HIS A 9 1.39 55.68 -2.25
N THR A 10 2.56 55.35 -1.68
CA THR A 10 2.75 54.39 -0.56
C THR A 10 2.90 55.03 0.83
N SER A 11 2.54 54.25 1.88
CA SER A 11 3.26 54.06 3.17
C SER A 11 2.50 54.37 4.47
N ASN A 12 2.48 53.36 5.37
CA ASN A 12 2.46 53.39 6.85
C ASN A 12 1.45 54.31 7.61
N GLN A 13 0.51 53.72 8.37
CA GLN A 13 0.57 53.64 9.86
C GLN A 13 -0.71 53.04 10.52
N MET A 14 -0.50 52.34 11.65
CA MET A 14 -1.32 52.28 12.88
C MET A 14 -2.83 51.91 12.91
N PHE A 15 -3.15 50.94 13.80
CA PHE A 15 -4.38 50.80 14.64
C PHE A 15 -5.74 50.61 13.91
N ASP A 16 -6.87 50.23 14.56
CA ASP A 16 -7.21 49.29 15.66
C ASP A 16 -8.76 49.35 15.85
N ILE A 17 -9.41 48.29 16.35
CA ILE A 17 -10.89 48.14 16.57
C ILE A 17 -11.72 48.38 15.25
N ILE A 18 -13.03 48.18 15.04
CA ILE A 18 -14.27 47.67 15.68
C ILE A 18 -15.07 46.90 14.56
N ASP A 19 -16.14 46.11 14.72
CA ASP A 19 -17.09 45.78 15.81
C ASP A 19 -17.64 44.32 15.61
N SER A 20 -18.73 43.98 16.29
CA SER A 20 -19.63 42.82 16.18
C SER A 20 -20.54 42.85 14.91
N SER A 21 -21.38 41.87 14.56
CA SER A 21 -22.06 40.73 15.23
C SER A 21 -22.39 39.64 14.16
N TRP A 22 -22.71 38.36 14.42
CA TRP A 22 -23.76 37.75 15.28
C TRP A 22 -23.38 36.32 15.76
N ASP A 23 -24.17 35.76 16.68
CA ASP A 23 -23.84 34.61 17.55
C ASP A 23 -23.84 33.19 16.93
N PHE A 24 -23.02 32.32 17.54
CA PHE A 24 -23.23 30.87 17.64
C PHE A 24 -23.02 30.42 19.11
N PRO A 25 -23.65 29.33 19.57
CA PRO A 25 -23.93 29.15 21.00
C PRO A 25 -22.72 28.75 21.86
N HIS A 26 -22.59 29.39 23.03
CA HIS A 26 -21.67 28.98 24.08
C HIS A 26 -21.94 27.56 24.59
N PHE A 27 -20.98 26.65 24.35
CA PHE A 27 -20.69 25.57 25.29
C PHE A 27 -19.53 26.00 26.21
N PRO A 28 -19.53 25.60 27.49
CA PRO A 28 -18.52 26.08 28.44
C PRO A 28 -17.16 25.44 28.14
N VAL A 29 -16.18 26.28 27.82
CA VAL A 29 -14.77 25.91 27.90
C VAL A 29 -14.49 25.53 29.35
N MET A 30 -14.26 24.25 29.63
CA MET A 30 -13.77 23.81 30.93
C MET A 30 -12.31 24.22 31.08
N SER A 31 -12.11 25.47 31.49
CA SER A 31 -10.82 25.96 31.97
C SER A 31 -10.39 25.13 33.18
N THR A 32 -9.46 24.20 32.96
CA THR A 32 -8.75 23.47 34.02
C THR A 32 -7.71 24.36 34.71
N SER A 33 -8.07 25.62 34.96
CA SER A 33 -7.47 26.49 35.96
C SER A 33 -7.90 26.03 37.35
N SER A 34 -7.54 24.78 37.70
CA SER A 34 -7.67 24.25 39.05
C SER A 34 -6.92 25.17 40.00
N LEU A 35 -7.64 25.71 40.98
CA LEU A 35 -7.12 26.67 41.95
C LEU A 35 -5.87 26.08 42.64
N ARG A 36 -4.70 26.64 42.32
CA ARG A 36 -3.44 26.26 42.97
C ARG A 36 -3.51 26.67 44.43
N THR A 37 -3.67 25.69 45.33
CA THR A 37 -3.43 25.89 46.75
C THR A 37 -1.94 26.18 46.95
N VAL A 38 -1.62 27.43 47.32
CA VAL A 38 -0.26 27.99 47.24
C VAL A 38 0.74 27.23 48.13
N ASP A 39 0.25 26.60 49.21
CA ASP A 39 1.03 25.89 50.22
C ASP A 39 1.06 24.35 50.04
N GLY A 40 0.47 23.81 48.97
CA GLY A 40 0.39 22.37 48.73
C GLY A 40 1.71 21.73 48.25
N PRO A 41 1.95 20.42 48.51
CA PRO A 41 3.06 19.67 47.92
C PRO A 41 2.85 19.46 46.42
N PHE A 42 3.87 19.69 45.60
CA PHE A 42 3.78 19.55 44.14
C PHE A 42 5.07 18.99 43.53
N LEU A 43 4.96 18.38 42.35
CA LEU A 43 6.08 17.82 41.60
C LEU A 43 6.60 18.86 40.58
N GLN A 44 7.92 18.93 40.39
CA GLN A 44 8.58 19.83 39.45
C GLN A 44 9.73 19.13 38.73
N ILE A 45 9.83 19.25 37.41
CA ILE A 45 11.02 18.82 36.67
C ILE A 45 12.12 19.88 36.87
N LEU A 46 13.28 19.46 37.37
CA LEU A 46 14.50 20.30 37.47
C LEU A 46 15.36 20.20 36.22
N GLU A 47 15.48 18.99 35.66
CA GLU A 47 16.16 18.75 34.38
C GLU A 47 15.27 17.89 33.48
N GLN A 48 14.92 18.47 32.32
CA GLN A 48 14.20 17.78 31.24
C GLN A 48 15.09 16.70 30.59
N PRO A 49 14.50 15.64 30.00
CA PRO A 49 15.26 14.72 29.16
C PRO A 49 15.78 15.43 27.90
N LYS A 50 16.87 14.92 27.33
CA LYS A 50 17.39 15.42 26.06
C LYS A 50 16.45 15.05 24.92
N GLN A 51 15.84 16.06 24.30
CA GLN A 51 14.81 15.88 23.27
C GLN A 51 15.30 15.07 22.05
N ARG A 52 16.56 15.24 21.61
CA ARG A 52 17.10 14.64 20.37
C ARG A 52 18.49 14.03 20.54
N GLY A 53 18.83 13.10 19.65
CA GLY A 53 20.11 12.37 19.67
C GLY A 53 20.16 11.18 20.64
N PHE A 54 19.06 10.85 21.32
CA PHE A 54 18.89 9.56 21.98
C PHE A 54 18.36 8.52 20.98
N ARG A 55 18.63 7.23 21.20
CA ARG A 55 18.19 6.14 20.29
C ARG A 55 17.28 5.18 21.04
N PHE A 56 16.09 4.91 20.50
CA PHE A 56 15.24 3.82 20.98
C PHE A 56 15.79 2.47 20.47
N ARG A 57 15.58 1.40 21.23
CA ARG A 57 16.25 0.10 21.02
C ARG A 57 15.25 -1.04 20.96
N TYR A 58 15.39 -1.94 19.99
CA TYR A 58 14.58 -3.15 19.95
C TYR A 58 15.08 -4.17 20.99
N GLY A 59 14.21 -5.08 21.45
CA GLY A 59 14.57 -6.10 22.45
C GLY A 59 15.71 -7.02 22.02
N CYS A 60 15.84 -7.27 20.72
CA CYS A 60 16.95 -8.03 20.12
C CYS A 60 18.31 -7.30 20.16
N GLU A 61 18.37 -6.01 20.51
CA GLU A 61 19.64 -5.26 20.64
C GLU A 61 20.35 -5.48 21.99
N GLY A 62 19.73 -6.21 22.93
CA GLY A 62 20.28 -6.49 24.26
C GLY A 62 20.18 -5.32 25.25
N PRO A 63 20.26 -5.59 26.58
CA PRO A 63 19.85 -4.66 27.63
C PRO A 63 20.78 -3.46 27.88
N SER A 64 21.96 -3.42 27.25
CA SER A 64 22.97 -2.37 27.41
C SER A 64 22.65 -1.11 26.59
N HIS A 65 21.45 -0.54 26.78
CA HIS A 65 20.90 0.51 25.93
C HIS A 65 21.61 1.88 26.06
N GLY A 66 22.20 2.17 27.22
CA GLY A 66 22.70 3.49 27.60
C GLY A 66 21.61 4.36 28.22
N GLY A 67 21.94 5.13 29.26
CA GLY A 67 20.98 5.98 29.95
C GLY A 67 20.60 7.23 29.14
N LEU A 68 19.31 7.55 29.12
CA LEU A 68 18.71 8.77 28.60
C LEU A 68 19.34 9.99 29.28
N PRO A 69 20.09 10.83 28.55
CA PRO A 69 20.73 12.00 29.14
C PRO A 69 19.72 13.12 29.42
N GLY A 70 20.07 13.99 30.36
CA GLY A 70 19.39 15.25 30.60
C GLY A 70 19.68 16.29 29.51
N ALA A 71 18.84 17.31 29.41
CA ALA A 71 18.98 18.35 28.41
C ALA A 71 20.30 19.14 28.51
N SER A 72 20.88 19.27 29.72
CA SER A 72 22.17 19.95 29.95
C SER A 72 23.40 19.01 29.84
N SER A 73 23.20 17.77 29.38
CA SER A 73 24.23 16.74 29.39
C SER A 73 25.24 16.90 28.25
N GLU A 74 26.51 17.03 28.64
CA GLU A 74 27.66 17.22 27.76
C GLU A 74 28.57 15.97 27.74
N LYS A 75 29.51 15.92 26.78
CA LYS A 75 30.47 14.80 26.65
C LYS A 75 31.29 14.56 27.93
N ASN A 76 31.66 15.63 28.63
CA ASN A 76 32.52 15.58 29.82
C ASN A 76 31.74 15.66 31.14
N ARG A 77 30.46 16.05 31.11
CA ARG A 77 29.58 16.19 32.28
C ARG A 77 28.22 15.60 31.94
N LYS A 78 28.02 14.34 32.31
CA LYS A 78 26.75 13.63 32.11
C LYS A 78 25.75 14.05 33.18
N THR A 79 24.59 14.52 32.73
CA THR A 79 23.43 14.89 33.55
C THR A 79 22.22 14.09 33.08
N TYR A 80 21.11 14.08 33.83
CA TYR A 80 20.04 13.08 33.68
C TYR A 80 18.68 13.66 34.06
N PRO A 81 17.56 13.14 33.51
CA PRO A 81 16.21 13.58 33.88
C PRO A 81 16.06 13.58 35.41
N THR A 82 15.68 14.73 35.98
CA THR A 82 15.68 14.96 37.43
C THR A 82 14.43 15.72 37.84
N VAL A 83 13.73 15.23 38.86
CA VAL A 83 12.51 15.85 39.41
C VAL A 83 12.67 16.14 40.90
N LYS A 84 11.94 17.13 41.39
CA LYS A 84 11.90 17.56 42.78
C LYS A 84 10.47 17.58 43.28
N ILE A 85 10.24 17.11 44.50
CA ILE A 85 8.99 17.36 45.21
C ILE A 85 9.18 18.65 46.02
N CYS A 86 8.42 19.67 45.66
CA CYS A 86 8.38 20.95 46.35
C CYS A 86 7.30 20.95 47.44
N ASN A 87 7.50 21.76 48.48
CA ASN A 87 6.65 21.85 49.68
C ASN A 87 6.42 20.50 50.40
N TYR A 88 7.37 19.56 50.30
CA TYR A 88 7.36 18.29 51.02
C TYR A 88 8.78 17.89 51.46
N GLN A 89 8.90 17.24 52.62
CA GLN A 89 10.13 16.63 53.10
C GLN A 89 9.77 15.35 53.87
N GLY A 90 10.16 14.20 53.33
CA GLY A 90 9.75 12.88 53.80
C GLY A 90 10.00 11.81 52.73
N GLN A 91 9.58 10.57 52.98
CA GLN A 91 9.65 9.51 51.96
C GLN A 91 8.60 9.75 50.87
N ALA A 92 8.89 9.40 49.63
CA ALA A 92 7.91 9.42 48.54
C ALA A 92 8.28 8.40 47.47
N ARG A 93 7.30 7.88 46.73
CA ARG A 93 7.51 7.01 45.58
C ARG A 93 7.26 7.80 44.30
N VAL A 94 8.24 7.84 43.40
CA VAL A 94 8.07 8.44 42.07
C VAL A 94 7.99 7.35 41.02
N VAL A 95 6.90 7.38 40.25
CA VAL A 95 6.61 6.49 39.14
C VAL A 95 6.83 7.28 37.84
N VAL A 96 7.48 6.66 36.85
CA VAL A 96 7.70 7.24 35.52
C VAL A 96 7.10 6.31 34.46
N GLN A 97 6.32 6.86 33.55
CA GLN A 97 5.68 6.14 32.45
C GLN A 97 5.95 6.84 31.10
N LEU A 98 5.97 6.07 30.01
CA LEU A 98 5.94 6.61 28.66
C LEU A 98 4.51 6.90 28.21
N VAL A 99 4.29 8.13 27.74
CA VAL A 99 3.02 8.65 27.20
C VAL A 99 3.22 9.28 25.82
N THR A 100 2.13 9.45 25.08
CA THR A 100 2.10 10.09 23.75
C THR A 100 2.51 11.57 23.80
N ALA A 101 3.00 12.09 22.66
CA ALA A 101 3.46 13.48 22.54
C ALA A 101 2.52 14.40 21.72
N LEU A 102 1.72 13.85 20.80
CA LEU A 102 0.95 14.63 19.81
C LEU A 102 -0.56 14.70 20.11
N THR A 103 -1.06 13.92 21.06
CA THR A 103 -2.50 13.87 21.40
C THR A 103 -2.87 14.99 22.40
N PRO A 104 -4.08 15.60 22.32
CA PRO A 104 -4.48 16.71 23.21
C PRO A 104 -4.58 16.32 24.69
N LEU A 105 -4.93 15.06 24.96
CA LEU A 105 -4.76 14.40 26.26
C LEU A 105 -3.66 13.35 26.13
N PRO A 106 -2.75 13.20 27.10
CA PRO A 106 -1.76 12.14 27.07
C PRO A 106 -2.43 10.77 27.16
N GLN A 107 -1.96 9.83 26.35
CA GLN A 107 -2.34 8.42 26.31
C GLN A 107 -1.12 7.55 26.63
N LEU A 108 -1.30 6.29 27.01
CA LEU A 108 -0.16 5.39 27.23
C LEU A 108 0.55 5.13 25.91
N HIS A 109 1.89 5.28 25.88
CA HIS A 109 2.65 4.89 24.69
C HIS A 109 2.88 3.37 24.66
N ALA A 110 3.05 2.78 23.48
CA ALA A 110 3.36 1.34 23.39
C ALA A 110 4.79 1.01 23.88
N HIS A 111 5.73 1.94 23.77
CA HIS A 111 7.12 1.75 24.21
C HIS A 111 7.24 1.63 25.73
N SER A 112 8.29 0.93 26.16
CA SER A 112 8.51 0.56 27.55
C SER A 112 9.81 1.15 28.11
N LEU A 113 9.78 1.62 29.36
CA LEU A 113 11.00 2.01 30.09
C LEU A 113 11.75 0.75 30.56
N VAL A 114 13.05 0.73 30.32
CA VAL A 114 13.96 -0.36 30.71
C VAL A 114 15.17 0.20 31.45
N GLY A 115 15.65 -0.47 32.49
CA GLY A 115 16.69 0.06 33.35
C GLY A 115 16.72 -0.59 34.74
N LYS A 116 17.68 -0.19 35.58
CA LYS A 116 17.91 -0.79 36.92
C LYS A 116 16.76 -0.63 37.92
N GLN A 117 15.82 0.26 37.64
CA GLN A 117 14.67 0.60 38.49
C GLN A 117 13.35 0.50 37.69
N CYS A 118 13.35 -0.26 36.60
CA CYS A 118 12.21 -0.41 35.72
C CYS A 118 11.67 -1.84 35.74
N ASP A 119 10.36 -1.98 35.90
CA ASP A 119 9.62 -3.23 35.75
C ASP A 119 8.41 -2.99 34.83
N LYS A 120 8.06 -3.97 34.00
CA LYS A 120 6.93 -3.93 33.04
C LYS A 120 6.77 -2.61 32.27
N GLY A 121 7.89 -1.99 31.86
CA GLY A 121 7.88 -0.74 31.09
C GLY A 121 7.60 0.53 31.89
N ILE A 122 7.64 0.47 33.22
CA ILE A 122 7.43 1.57 34.17
C ILE A 122 8.68 1.70 35.05
N CYS A 123 9.18 2.92 35.30
CA CYS A 123 10.24 3.13 36.29
C CYS A 123 9.61 3.45 37.66
N ILE A 124 10.09 2.84 38.74
CA ILE A 124 9.66 3.13 40.11
C ILE A 124 10.89 3.40 40.96
N ALA A 125 10.95 4.56 41.60
CA ALA A 125 12.08 4.95 42.44
C ALA A 125 11.61 5.66 43.72
N ASP A 126 12.14 5.23 44.86
CA ASP A 126 11.76 5.74 46.18
C ASP A 126 12.75 6.80 46.67
N LEU A 127 12.22 7.96 47.03
CA LEU A 127 12.92 9.11 47.61
C LEU A 127 13.08 8.91 49.12
N GLN A 128 14.30 9.08 49.63
CA GLN A 128 14.59 8.99 51.06
C GLN A 128 14.32 10.32 51.77
N SER A 129 13.96 10.29 53.06
CA SER A 129 13.51 11.46 53.85
C SER A 129 14.50 12.63 53.97
N LYS A 130 15.73 12.49 53.48
CA LYS A 130 16.77 13.53 53.48
C LYS A 130 16.83 14.30 52.15
N ASP A 131 16.35 13.70 51.07
CA ASP A 131 16.47 14.21 49.72
C ASP A 131 15.14 14.81 49.26
N SER A 132 15.17 15.94 48.54
CA SER A 132 13.96 16.53 47.94
C SER A 132 13.82 16.22 46.44
N SER A 133 14.85 15.63 45.82
CA SER A 133 14.97 15.46 44.38
C SER A 133 15.56 14.11 44.01
N ILE A 134 15.06 13.53 42.92
CA ILE A 134 15.46 12.21 42.41
C ILE A 134 15.82 12.31 40.92
N SER A 135 16.90 11.62 40.53
CA SER A 135 17.42 11.61 39.16
C SER A 135 17.41 10.20 38.58
N PHE A 136 17.26 10.07 37.27
CA PHE A 136 17.01 8.79 36.60
C PHE A 136 18.11 8.39 35.59
N PRO A 137 19.33 8.04 36.06
CA PRO A 137 20.52 7.91 35.20
C PRO A 137 20.59 6.66 34.31
N ASN A 138 19.68 5.69 34.47
CA ASN A 138 19.72 4.40 33.77
C ASN A 138 18.43 4.09 32.99
N LEU A 139 17.67 5.10 32.56
CA LEU A 139 16.49 4.90 31.70
C LEU A 139 16.90 4.62 30.25
N GLY A 140 16.47 3.50 29.69
CA GLY A 140 16.40 3.23 28.26
C GLY A 140 14.94 3.19 27.79
N ILE A 141 14.74 3.32 26.47
CA ILE A 141 13.42 3.25 25.82
C ILE A 141 13.43 2.06 24.86
N LEU A 142 12.62 1.06 25.19
CA LEU A 142 12.42 -0.16 24.40
C LEU A 142 11.42 0.12 23.28
N HIS A 143 11.90 0.06 22.04
CA HIS A 143 11.10 0.22 20.83
C HIS A 143 10.28 -1.05 20.56
N VAL A 144 8.98 -0.88 20.33
CA VAL A 144 8.05 -1.98 20.00
C VAL A 144 7.94 -2.08 18.48
N THR A 145 7.93 -3.30 17.94
CA THR A 145 7.73 -3.55 16.50
C THR A 145 6.30 -3.21 16.09
N LYS A 146 6.08 -2.56 14.94
CA LYS A 146 4.75 -2.11 14.48
C LYS A 146 3.64 -3.17 14.54
N LYS A 147 3.97 -4.46 14.29
CA LYS A 147 3.04 -5.60 14.40
C LYS A 147 2.48 -5.84 15.83
N ASN A 148 3.22 -5.46 16.86
CA ASN A 148 2.93 -5.80 18.26
C ASN A 148 2.36 -4.61 19.06
N VAL A 149 2.16 -3.45 18.44
CA VAL A 149 1.78 -2.19 19.10
C VAL A 149 0.46 -2.34 19.87
N ALA A 150 -0.59 -2.89 19.23
CA ALA A 150 -1.90 -3.07 19.86
C ALA A 150 -1.83 -3.98 21.09
N LYS A 151 -1.26 -5.19 20.96
CA LYS A 151 -1.09 -6.14 22.06
C LYS A 151 -0.25 -5.55 23.21
N THR A 152 0.86 -4.87 22.90
CA THR A 152 1.71 -4.28 23.96
C THR A 152 1.00 -3.13 24.66
N LEU A 153 0.19 -2.34 23.93
CA LEU A 153 -0.60 -1.26 24.50
C LEU A 153 -1.74 -1.78 25.39
N GLU A 154 -2.41 -2.85 24.98
CA GLU A 154 -3.40 -3.57 25.78
C GLU A 154 -2.79 -4.07 27.10
N GLU A 155 -1.66 -4.79 27.04
CA GLU A 155 -0.93 -5.27 28.22
C GLU A 155 -0.54 -4.11 29.17
N ARG A 156 -0.07 -2.96 28.63
CA ARG A 156 0.24 -1.76 29.42
C ARG A 156 -1.02 -1.11 30.02
N MET A 157 -2.15 -1.06 29.32
CA MET A 157 -3.41 -0.53 29.83
C MET A 157 -3.98 -1.39 30.96
N VAL A 158 -3.95 -2.72 30.81
CA VAL A 158 -4.40 -3.67 31.84
C VAL A 158 -3.57 -3.54 33.11
N GLU A 159 -2.23 -3.51 33.01
CA GLU A 159 -1.36 -3.34 34.19
C GLU A 159 -1.51 -1.93 34.82
N ALA A 160 -1.68 -0.88 34.02
CA ALA A 160 -1.94 0.47 34.53
C ALA A 160 -3.26 0.58 35.30
N PHE A 161 -4.33 -0.06 34.83
CA PHE A 161 -5.60 -0.15 35.54
C PHE A 161 -5.47 -0.98 36.83
N ARG A 162 -4.84 -2.15 36.74
CA ARG A 162 -4.64 -3.08 37.87
C ARG A 162 -3.85 -2.44 39.02
N MET A 163 -2.84 -1.63 38.69
CA MET A 163 -1.97 -0.95 39.66
C MET A 163 -2.47 0.46 40.07
N GLY A 164 -3.58 0.95 39.51
CA GLY A 164 -4.05 2.32 39.74
C GLY A 164 -3.11 3.42 39.19
N HIS A 165 -2.21 3.04 38.27
CA HIS A 165 -1.26 3.93 37.61
C HIS A 165 -1.82 4.55 36.31
N ASN A 166 -3.16 4.65 36.18
CA ASN A 166 -3.86 5.30 35.07
C ASN A 166 -4.21 6.78 35.36
N CYS A 167 -3.59 7.40 36.36
CA CYS A 167 -3.90 8.77 36.76
C CYS A 167 -3.24 9.81 35.82
N GLY A 168 -4.07 10.70 35.25
CA GLY A 168 -3.60 11.75 34.33
C GLY A 168 -3.35 11.30 32.89
N VAL A 169 -3.75 10.07 32.54
CA VAL A 169 -3.66 9.50 31.19
C VAL A 169 -5.05 9.02 30.79
N SER A 170 -5.47 9.27 29.54
CA SER A 170 -6.77 8.77 29.07
C SER A 170 -6.65 7.39 28.44
N ILE A 171 -7.51 6.46 28.89
CA ILE A 171 -7.61 5.09 28.37
C ILE A 171 -8.96 4.92 27.67
N HIS A 172 -10.06 5.13 28.40
CA HIS A 172 -11.43 5.05 27.87
C HIS A 172 -12.36 5.85 28.80
N PRO A 173 -13.35 6.63 28.33
CA PRO A 173 -14.14 7.52 29.19
C PRO A 173 -14.76 6.83 30.42
N GLU A 174 -15.24 5.60 30.27
CA GLU A 174 -15.82 4.81 31.37
C GLU A 174 -14.77 4.33 32.38
N ILE A 175 -13.54 4.07 31.93
CA ILE A 175 -12.41 3.64 32.77
C ILE A 175 -11.77 4.85 33.48
N ASP A 176 -11.68 5.98 32.78
CA ASP A 176 -11.17 7.26 33.26
C ASP A 176 -12.11 7.88 34.34
N ALA A 177 -13.40 7.52 34.29
CA ALA A 177 -14.40 7.83 35.32
C ALA A 177 -14.22 7.00 36.61
N LEU A 178 -13.68 5.77 36.53
CA LEU A 178 -13.42 4.89 37.67
C LEU A 178 -12.15 5.32 38.46
N ARG A 179 -12.19 6.55 39.01
CA ARG A 179 -11.19 7.11 39.92
C ARG A 179 -11.33 6.44 41.30
N GLY A 180 -10.49 5.45 41.56
CA GLY A 180 -10.48 4.64 42.78
C GLY A 180 -9.11 4.66 43.47
N GLU A 181 -9.08 4.25 44.73
CA GLU A 181 -7.90 4.33 45.60
C GLU A 181 -6.79 3.34 45.21
N VAL A 182 -5.53 3.74 45.42
CA VAL A 182 -4.31 3.04 44.98
C VAL A 182 -4.01 1.75 45.80
N ARG A 183 -4.89 1.36 46.73
CA ARG A 183 -4.59 0.34 47.75
C ARG A 183 -4.93 -1.10 47.38
N VAL A 184 -5.75 -1.36 46.37
CA VAL A 184 -6.24 -2.71 46.04
C VAL A 184 -6.08 -2.99 44.54
N PRO A 185 -5.42 -4.10 44.14
CA PRO A 185 -5.41 -4.54 42.75
C PRO A 185 -6.84 -4.81 42.27
N ARG A 186 -7.27 -4.13 41.21
CA ARG A 186 -8.63 -4.27 40.69
C ARG A 186 -8.80 -5.64 40.02
N GLU A 187 -9.89 -6.32 40.35
CA GLU A 187 -10.36 -7.47 39.57
C GLU A 187 -10.91 -6.98 38.22
N LEU A 188 -10.70 -7.77 37.17
CA LEU A 188 -11.00 -7.41 35.77
C LEU A 188 -12.20 -8.25 35.31
N SER A 189 -13.41 -7.72 35.44
CA SER A 189 -14.65 -8.49 35.25
C SER A 189 -15.72 -7.71 34.47
N GLY A 190 -15.30 -7.10 33.36
CA GLY A 190 -16.18 -6.46 32.36
C GLY A 190 -15.41 -5.53 31.43
N GLU A 191 -14.38 -4.86 31.94
CA GLU A 191 -13.69 -3.74 31.30
C GLU A 191 -12.68 -4.16 30.21
N LEU A 192 -12.29 -5.44 30.15
CA LEU A 192 -11.30 -5.95 29.20
C LEU A 192 -11.69 -5.70 27.73
N GLY A 193 -12.98 -5.80 27.39
CA GLY A 193 -13.46 -5.48 26.04
C GLY A 193 -13.26 -4.01 25.68
N ASN A 194 -13.50 -3.10 26.63
CA ASN A 194 -13.27 -1.67 26.46
C ASN A 194 -11.77 -1.35 26.34
N ILE A 195 -10.92 -2.00 27.13
CA ILE A 195 -9.45 -1.86 27.04
C ILE A 195 -8.95 -2.36 25.67
N TYR A 196 -9.40 -3.53 25.22
CA TYR A 196 -9.02 -4.10 23.92
C TYR A 196 -9.43 -3.19 22.75
N CYS A 197 -10.65 -2.65 22.78
CA CYS A 197 -11.13 -1.68 21.79
C CYS A 197 -10.33 -0.37 21.83
N ALA A 198 -10.07 0.19 23.02
CA ALA A 198 -9.27 1.41 23.18
C ALA A 198 -7.83 1.21 22.68
N ALA A 199 -7.17 0.11 23.04
CA ALA A 199 -5.83 -0.23 22.55
C ALA A 199 -5.82 -0.42 21.03
N SER A 200 -6.82 -1.10 20.46
CA SER A 200 -6.96 -1.33 19.01
C SER A 200 -7.21 -0.05 18.19
N LEU A 201 -7.78 0.99 18.82
CA LEU A 201 -7.96 2.31 18.20
C LEU A 201 -6.68 3.15 18.36
N GLN A 202 -6.21 3.37 19.59
CA GLN A 202 -5.03 4.19 19.89
C GLN A 202 -3.77 3.67 19.19
N ALA A 203 -3.63 2.35 19.01
CA ALA A 203 -2.50 1.75 18.28
C ALA A 203 -2.42 2.14 16.79
N LYS A 204 -3.50 2.64 16.17
CA LYS A 204 -3.50 3.10 14.77
C LYS A 204 -2.90 4.50 14.62
N GLU A 205 -3.08 5.35 15.63
CA GLU A 205 -2.63 6.75 15.67
C GLU A 205 -1.29 6.93 16.41
N MET A 206 -0.73 5.82 16.93
CA MET A 206 0.48 5.79 17.76
C MET A 206 1.76 6.09 16.96
N ASP A 207 2.31 7.30 17.11
CA ASP A 207 3.63 7.65 16.57
C ASP A 207 4.76 7.00 17.41
N LEU A 208 5.43 6.01 16.83
CA LEU A 208 6.56 5.32 17.47
C LEU A 208 7.87 6.14 17.48
N SER A 209 7.95 7.24 16.72
CA SER A 209 9.15 8.08 16.61
C SER A 209 9.34 9.05 17.78
N VAL A 210 8.29 9.32 18.57
CA VAL A 210 8.29 10.32 19.65
C VAL A 210 7.54 9.84 20.89
N VAL A 211 8.09 10.15 22.07
CA VAL A 211 7.50 9.82 23.39
C VAL A 211 7.67 10.98 24.37
N ARG A 212 6.89 11.00 25.45
CA ARG A 212 7.13 11.85 26.64
C ARG A 212 7.22 10.99 27.90
N LEU A 213 7.96 11.47 28.89
CA LEU A 213 7.96 10.92 30.24
C LEU A 213 6.86 11.61 31.05
N MET A 214 5.92 10.85 31.61
CA MET A 214 5.05 11.33 32.68
C MET A 214 5.63 10.89 34.02
N PHE A 215 5.80 11.84 34.94
CA PHE A 215 6.22 11.61 36.31
C PHE A 215 5.02 11.77 37.26
N THR A 216 4.80 10.79 38.13
CA THR A 216 3.76 10.81 39.17
C THR A 216 4.39 10.52 40.52
N ALA A 217 4.15 11.37 41.51
CA ALA A 217 4.65 11.18 42.88
C ALA A 217 3.52 10.72 43.81
N PHE A 218 3.81 9.75 44.69
CA PHE A 218 2.91 9.21 45.70
C PHE A 218 3.55 9.39 47.08
N LEU A 219 2.83 10.07 47.98
CA LEU A 219 3.27 10.28 49.36
C LEU A 219 2.74 9.17 50.28
N PRO A 220 3.48 8.79 51.34
CA PRO A 220 3.07 7.78 52.29
C PRO A 220 1.82 8.22 53.07
N ASP A 221 1.01 7.25 53.43
CA ASP A 221 -0.22 7.38 54.20
C ASP A 221 0.00 7.06 55.69
N SER A 222 -1.06 7.13 56.50
CA SER A 222 -1.04 6.76 57.93
C SER A 222 -0.51 5.34 58.18
N ASP A 223 -0.75 4.41 57.24
CA ASP A 223 -0.31 3.02 57.31
C ASP A 223 1.05 2.75 56.62
N GLY A 224 1.78 3.81 56.26
CA GLY A 224 3.09 3.73 55.59
C GLY A 224 3.07 3.40 54.09
N GLY A 225 1.94 2.92 53.55
CA GLY A 225 1.77 2.69 52.11
C GLY A 225 1.70 3.99 51.29
N PHE A 226 2.22 3.99 50.06
CA PHE A 226 2.24 5.16 49.18
C PHE A 226 0.92 5.34 48.40
N SER A 227 -0.11 5.92 49.03
CA SER A 227 -1.44 6.12 48.43
C SER A 227 -1.69 7.54 47.90
N ARG A 228 -1.07 8.56 48.53
CA ARG A 228 -1.47 9.97 48.36
C ARG A 228 -0.77 10.57 47.14
N ARG A 229 -1.39 10.41 45.95
CA ARG A 229 -0.86 10.94 44.69
C ARG A 229 -0.78 12.48 44.68
N LEU A 230 0.24 13.01 44.03
CA LEU A 230 0.29 14.40 43.55
C LEU A 230 -0.24 14.46 42.11
N GLU A 231 -0.32 15.67 41.55
CA GLU A 231 -0.68 15.85 40.15
C GLU A 231 0.52 15.52 39.24
N PRO A 232 0.33 14.73 38.17
CA PRO A 232 1.43 14.28 37.32
C PRO A 232 1.99 15.42 36.46
N VAL A 233 3.28 15.31 36.14
CA VAL A 233 3.99 16.28 35.30
C VAL A 233 4.60 15.57 34.10
N VAL A 234 4.35 16.08 32.90
CA VAL A 234 4.84 15.52 31.64
C VAL A 234 6.09 16.28 31.17
N SER A 235 7.06 15.56 30.62
CA SER A 235 8.30 16.11 30.07
C SER A 235 8.13 16.73 28.68
N GLU A 236 9.19 17.41 28.24
CA GLU A 236 9.44 17.66 26.82
C GLU A 236 9.44 16.36 25.98
N PRO A 237 9.08 16.41 24.67
CA PRO A 237 9.10 15.25 23.80
C PRO A 237 10.52 14.78 23.51
N ILE A 238 10.71 13.47 23.56
CA ILE A 238 11.94 12.75 23.21
C ILE A 238 11.70 12.07 21.86
N TYR A 239 12.54 12.36 20.88
CA TYR A 239 12.47 11.79 19.54
C TYR A 239 13.57 10.75 19.34
N ASP A 240 13.26 9.67 18.60
CA ASP A 240 14.25 8.66 18.23
C ASP A 240 15.18 9.17 17.13
N SER A 241 16.48 9.24 17.42
CA SER A 241 17.52 9.55 16.43
C SER A 241 17.66 8.52 15.31
N LYS A 242 16.98 7.36 15.39
CA LYS A 242 16.82 6.42 14.26
C LYS A 242 15.61 6.67 13.38
N ALA A 243 14.64 7.47 13.80
CA ALA A 243 13.52 7.88 12.96
C ALA A 243 14.00 8.88 11.89
N PRO A 244 13.50 8.82 10.63
CA PRO A 244 14.03 9.62 9.53
C PRO A 244 13.67 11.12 9.66
N ASN A 245 12.53 11.42 10.28
CA ASN A 245 12.00 12.76 10.57
C ASN A 245 12.69 13.43 11.78
N ALA A 246 13.38 12.67 12.64
CA ALA A 246 14.05 13.18 13.84
C ALA A 246 15.52 12.75 13.95
N SER A 247 16.11 12.36 12.82
CA SER A 247 17.53 12.12 12.67
C SER A 247 18.33 13.40 12.99
N ASN A 248 19.46 13.27 13.67
CA ASN A 248 20.34 14.43 13.91
C ASN A 248 21.02 14.83 12.59
N LEU A 249 20.84 16.08 12.16
CA LEU A 249 21.41 16.58 10.91
C LEU A 249 22.91 16.80 11.04
N LYS A 250 23.69 16.28 10.08
CA LYS A 250 25.15 16.44 10.08
C LYS A 250 25.74 16.44 8.68
N ILE A 251 26.55 17.44 8.38
CA ILE A 251 27.43 17.44 7.22
C ILE A 251 28.65 16.57 7.54
N VAL A 252 28.80 15.42 6.90
CA VAL A 252 29.97 14.54 7.06
C VAL A 252 31.15 15.14 6.29
N ARG A 253 30.99 15.42 4.99
CA ARG A 253 32.03 15.96 4.11
C ARG A 253 31.42 16.80 2.98
N MET A 254 32.19 17.71 2.42
CA MET A 254 31.88 18.38 1.13
C MET A 254 33.10 18.17 0.21
N ASP A 255 32.89 18.12 -1.10
CA ASP A 255 33.98 18.10 -2.09
C ASP A 255 34.65 19.48 -2.23
N ARG A 256 33.82 20.54 -2.19
CA ARG A 256 34.21 21.95 -2.26
C ARG A 256 33.85 22.67 -0.97
N THR A 257 34.80 23.42 -0.42
CA THR A 257 34.61 24.36 0.69
C THR A 257 34.87 25.81 0.28
N ALA A 258 34.88 26.08 -1.02
CA ALA A 258 35.03 27.42 -1.60
C ALA A 258 34.42 27.44 -3.02
N GLY A 259 34.06 28.64 -3.51
CA GLY A 259 33.50 28.83 -4.84
C GLY A 259 33.28 30.30 -5.21
N CYS A 260 32.91 30.59 -6.46
CA CYS A 260 32.76 31.95 -6.97
C CYS A 260 31.52 32.68 -6.42
N VAL A 261 31.66 33.98 -6.13
CA VAL A 261 30.56 34.87 -5.68
C VAL A 261 29.33 34.90 -6.61
N THR A 262 29.50 34.54 -7.88
CA THR A 262 28.40 34.45 -8.86
C THR A 262 27.42 33.31 -8.59
N GLY A 263 27.78 32.35 -7.74
CA GLY A 263 27.04 31.11 -7.50
C GLY A 263 26.99 30.20 -8.74
N GLY A 264 26.17 29.16 -8.65
CA GLY A 264 25.89 28.20 -9.72
C GLY A 264 26.90 27.04 -9.85
N GLU A 265 27.86 26.92 -8.93
CA GLU A 265 28.83 25.82 -8.92
C GLU A 265 28.25 24.58 -8.24
N GLU A 266 28.43 23.40 -8.85
CA GLU A 266 27.96 22.13 -8.32
C GLU A 266 28.88 21.61 -7.19
N VAL A 267 28.27 21.29 -6.05
CA VAL A 267 28.90 20.81 -4.81
C VAL A 267 28.27 19.49 -4.40
N TYR A 268 29.13 18.54 -4.03
CA TYR A 268 28.77 17.21 -3.54
C TYR A 268 28.93 17.18 -2.01
N LEU A 269 27.80 17.18 -1.30
CA LEU A 269 27.74 17.17 0.16
C LEU A 269 27.32 15.77 0.65
N LEU A 270 28.19 15.14 1.43
CA LEU A 270 27.91 13.88 2.14
C LEU A 270 27.38 14.19 3.55
N CYS A 271 26.30 13.53 3.95
CA CYS A 271 25.57 13.79 5.18
C CYS A 271 25.13 12.50 5.91
N ASP A 272 24.79 12.65 7.19
CA ASP A 272 23.98 11.64 7.89
C ASP A 272 22.54 11.65 7.32
N LYS A 273 21.74 10.62 7.60
CA LYS A 273 20.48 10.31 6.90
C LYS A 273 19.46 11.48 6.85
N VAL A 274 19.12 11.93 5.63
CA VAL A 274 18.12 12.99 5.36
C VAL A 274 16.93 12.50 4.52
N GLN A 275 15.79 13.20 4.60
CA GLN A 275 14.63 13.00 3.72
C GLN A 275 14.68 13.99 2.54
N LYS A 276 14.55 13.50 1.30
CA LYS A 276 14.75 14.31 0.08
C LYS A 276 13.83 15.53 -0.04
N ASP A 277 12.58 15.39 0.43
CA ASP A 277 11.55 16.41 0.30
C ASP A 277 11.59 17.43 1.45
N ASP A 278 12.20 17.08 2.59
CA ASP A 278 12.24 17.83 3.84
C ASP A 278 13.67 18.28 4.22
N ILE A 279 14.50 18.61 3.23
CA ILE A 279 15.87 19.08 3.45
C ILE A 279 16.20 20.34 2.64
N GLN A 280 17.03 21.20 3.21
CA GLN A 280 17.62 22.40 2.59
C GLN A 280 19.10 22.52 2.99
N VAL A 281 19.90 23.14 2.14
CA VAL A 281 21.27 23.56 2.45
C VAL A 281 21.26 25.08 2.63
N ARG A 282 21.46 25.57 3.85
CA ARG A 282 21.46 27.00 4.18
C ARG A 282 22.89 27.53 4.25
N PHE A 283 23.17 28.54 3.44
CA PHE A 283 24.36 29.39 3.50
C PHE A 283 24.01 30.64 4.31
N TYR A 284 24.90 31.10 5.20
CA TYR A 284 24.65 32.30 6.00
C TYR A 284 25.93 32.98 6.51
N GLU A 285 25.83 34.28 6.80
CA GLU A 285 26.87 35.09 7.45
C GLU A 285 26.29 35.71 8.72
N GLU A 286 27.07 35.71 9.81
CA GLU A 286 26.72 36.29 11.11
C GLU A 286 27.88 37.17 11.58
N ASP A 287 27.56 38.42 11.93
CA ASP A 287 28.46 39.42 12.50
C ASP A 287 28.10 39.69 13.98
N ASP A 288 28.85 40.56 14.67
CA ASP A 288 28.60 40.92 16.09
C ASP A 288 27.19 41.50 16.37
N SER A 289 26.45 41.89 15.32
CA SER A 289 25.05 42.36 15.38
C SER A 289 23.99 41.30 15.03
N GLY A 290 24.40 40.06 14.71
CA GLY A 290 23.52 38.95 14.33
C GLY A 290 23.65 38.54 12.86
N LEU A 291 22.60 37.90 12.33
CA LEU A 291 22.53 37.38 10.96
C LEU A 291 22.54 38.51 9.92
N THR A 292 23.57 38.58 9.07
CA THR A 292 23.75 39.66 8.06
C THR A 292 23.59 39.20 6.61
N TRP A 293 23.54 37.88 6.36
CA TRP A 293 23.12 37.31 5.08
C TRP A 293 22.62 35.87 5.26
N GLU A 294 21.61 35.46 4.48
CA GLU A 294 21.31 34.05 4.25
C GLU A 294 20.88 33.78 2.80
N ALA A 295 21.14 32.56 2.33
CA ALA A 295 20.66 32.03 1.06
C ALA A 295 20.54 30.50 1.12
N LEU A 296 19.83 29.91 0.16
CA LEU A 296 19.69 28.45 0.03
C LEU A 296 20.46 27.92 -1.18
N GLY A 297 21.09 26.76 -1.03
CA GLY A 297 21.62 26.00 -2.16
C GLY A 297 20.49 25.48 -3.05
N ASP A 298 20.71 25.52 -4.36
CA ASP A 298 19.72 25.18 -5.38
C ASP A 298 19.84 23.68 -5.78
N PHE A 299 18.79 22.89 -5.51
CA PHE A 299 18.70 21.47 -5.85
C PHE A 299 17.25 20.98 -5.81
N SER A 300 16.99 19.90 -6.55
CA SER A 300 15.72 19.18 -6.57
C SER A 300 15.74 17.93 -5.68
N PRO A 301 14.58 17.37 -5.27
CA PRO A 301 14.53 16.11 -4.50
C PRO A 301 15.15 14.89 -5.21
N THR A 302 15.37 14.97 -6.53
CA THR A 302 16.13 14.00 -7.35
C THR A 302 17.61 13.96 -6.99
N ASP A 303 18.16 15.08 -6.52
CA ASP A 303 19.60 15.30 -6.38
C ASP A 303 20.10 14.86 -4.98
N VAL A 304 19.17 14.42 -4.13
CA VAL A 304 19.41 13.82 -2.81
C VAL A 304 19.64 12.31 -2.98
N HIS A 305 20.86 11.95 -3.38
CA HIS A 305 21.23 10.56 -3.65
C HIS A 305 21.16 9.66 -2.41
N ARG A 306 20.24 8.67 -2.45
CA ARG A 306 20.07 7.59 -1.46
C ARG A 306 20.06 8.05 0.02
N GLN A 307 19.52 9.24 0.31
CA GLN A 307 19.40 9.82 1.66
C GLN A 307 20.73 10.16 2.38
N PHE A 308 21.90 10.01 1.75
CA PHE A 308 23.23 10.22 2.37
C PHE A 308 24.14 11.20 1.61
N ALA A 309 23.73 11.65 0.43
CA ALA A 309 24.40 12.72 -0.29
C ALA A 309 23.39 13.69 -0.90
N ILE A 310 23.81 14.95 -1.07
CA ILE A 310 23.07 16.00 -1.77
C ILE A 310 24.04 16.61 -2.79
N VAL A 311 23.64 16.60 -4.07
CA VAL A 311 24.28 17.43 -5.09
C VAL A 311 23.47 18.73 -5.18
N PHE A 312 24.13 19.89 -5.07
CA PHE A 312 23.44 21.18 -5.14
C PHE A 312 24.33 22.26 -5.77
N LYS A 313 23.70 23.35 -6.20
CA LYS A 313 24.36 24.53 -6.77
C LYS A 313 24.49 25.65 -5.74
N THR A 314 25.69 26.23 -5.64
CA THR A 314 25.98 27.31 -4.70
C THR A 314 25.08 28.53 -4.94
N PRO A 315 24.53 29.16 -3.88
CA PRO A 315 23.80 30.41 -4.05
C PRO A 315 24.73 31.53 -4.51
N LYS A 316 24.14 32.62 -5.04
CA LYS A 316 24.87 33.85 -5.34
C LYS A 316 25.16 34.58 -4.04
N TYR A 317 26.40 35.03 -3.86
CA TYR A 317 26.75 35.86 -2.71
C TYR A 317 26.15 37.26 -2.85
N ARG A 318 25.86 37.95 -1.74
CA ARG A 318 25.21 39.29 -1.77
C ARG A 318 26.03 40.32 -2.57
N ASP A 319 27.36 40.31 -2.40
CA ASP A 319 28.27 41.27 -3.00
C ASP A 319 29.06 40.65 -4.17
N GLN A 320 28.50 40.69 -5.38
CA GLN A 320 29.16 40.11 -6.57
C GLN A 320 30.47 40.83 -6.97
N ASN A 321 30.67 42.08 -6.52
CA ASN A 321 31.88 42.89 -6.78
C ASN A 321 32.97 42.73 -5.69
N LEU A 322 33.00 41.56 -5.02
CA LEU A 322 33.90 41.25 -3.92
C LEU A 322 35.39 41.48 -4.29
N GLN A 323 36.20 41.93 -3.32
CA GLN A 323 37.63 42.28 -3.54
C GLN A 323 38.60 41.36 -2.78
N LYS A 324 38.13 40.60 -1.79
CA LYS A 324 38.88 39.64 -0.98
C LYS A 324 37.98 38.45 -0.68
N PRO A 325 38.50 37.21 -0.55
CA PRO A 325 37.64 36.07 -0.20
C PRO A 325 36.98 36.26 1.16
N THR A 326 35.68 35.94 1.24
CA THR A 326 34.86 36.03 2.46
C THR A 326 34.42 34.63 2.87
N SER A 327 34.46 34.31 4.16
CA SER A 327 34.04 33.00 4.67
C SER A 327 32.68 33.08 5.34
N VAL A 328 31.74 32.30 4.82
CA VAL A 328 30.37 32.13 5.32
C VAL A 328 30.22 30.75 5.95
N PHE A 329 29.08 30.48 6.59
CA PHE A 329 28.74 29.16 7.12
C PHE A 329 27.72 28.44 6.25
N VAL A 330 27.82 27.11 6.22
CA VAL A 330 26.93 26.18 5.53
C VAL A 330 26.41 25.16 6.53
N GLN A 331 25.10 25.01 6.61
CA GLN A 331 24.45 24.00 7.46
C GLN A 331 23.29 23.33 6.71
N LEU A 332 23.00 22.08 7.07
CA LEU A 332 21.74 21.45 6.69
C LEU A 332 20.62 22.03 7.54
N LYS A 333 19.43 22.16 6.97
CA LYS A 333 18.21 22.58 7.67
C LYS A 333 17.02 21.72 7.23
N ARG A 334 16.27 21.13 8.17
CA ARG A 334 14.99 20.46 7.89
C ARG A 334 13.88 21.51 7.71
N LYS A 335 12.92 21.31 6.81
CA LYS A 335 11.86 22.30 6.51
C LYS A 335 10.75 22.25 7.55
N SER A 336 10.37 21.05 8.00
CA SER A 336 9.25 20.79 8.92
C SER A 336 9.46 21.37 10.33
N ASP A 337 10.58 21.04 10.98
CA ASP A 337 10.88 21.42 12.38
C ASP A 337 11.95 22.51 12.52
N ASN A 338 12.54 22.97 11.40
CA ASN A 338 13.63 23.95 11.35
C ASN A 338 14.93 23.50 12.07
N GLU A 339 15.11 22.20 12.41
CA GLU A 339 16.38 21.70 12.98
C GLU A 339 17.54 21.93 12.01
N THR A 340 18.73 22.23 12.56
CA THR A 340 19.95 22.56 11.81
C THR A 340 21.14 21.71 12.23
N SER A 341 22.04 21.39 11.29
CA SER A 341 23.30 20.72 11.61
C SER A 341 24.31 21.65 12.30
N GLU A 342 25.37 21.07 12.89
CA GLU A 342 26.61 21.82 13.13
C GLU A 342 27.06 22.52 11.82
N PRO A 343 27.39 23.82 11.85
CA PRO A 343 27.77 24.57 10.64
C PRO A 343 29.21 24.28 10.22
N LYS A 344 29.49 24.39 8.91
CA LYS A 344 30.83 24.31 8.33
C LYS A 344 31.20 25.57 7.55
N PRO A 345 32.47 26.01 7.59
CA PRO A 345 32.91 27.17 6.83
C PRO A 345 32.96 26.88 5.32
N PHE A 346 32.60 27.86 4.52
CA PHE A 346 32.72 27.88 3.06
C PHE A 346 33.20 29.27 2.60
N THR A 347 34.20 29.34 1.72
CA THR A 347 34.82 30.62 1.32
C THR A 347 34.42 31.04 -0.09
N TYR A 348 33.66 32.14 -0.20
CA TYR A 348 33.39 32.78 -1.48
C TYR A 348 34.60 33.56 -1.98
N HIS A 349 34.97 33.37 -3.25
CA HIS A 349 36.06 34.08 -3.92
C HIS A 349 35.55 35.01 -5.04
N PRO A 350 36.25 36.12 -5.33
CA PRO A 350 35.87 37.05 -6.38
C PRO A 350 35.89 36.42 -7.77
N GLN A 351 35.13 37.00 -8.70
CA GLN A 351 35.06 36.55 -10.09
C GLN A 351 36.27 37.06 -10.90
N ILE A 352 37.16 36.14 -11.29
CA ILE A 352 38.30 36.46 -12.17
C ILE A 352 37.80 36.52 -13.63
N ILE A 353 37.39 37.71 -14.08
CA ILE A 353 36.97 37.93 -15.46
C ILE A 353 38.21 38.15 -16.35
N ASP A 354 38.76 37.06 -16.88
CA ASP A 354 39.75 37.14 -17.97
C ASP A 354 39.08 37.67 -19.24
N LYS A 355 39.56 38.82 -19.72
CA LYS A 355 39.00 39.54 -20.88
C LYS A 355 39.68 39.19 -22.20
N GLU A 356 40.82 38.50 -22.21
CA GLU A 356 41.56 38.18 -23.44
C GLU A 356 41.01 36.92 -24.13
N GLU A 357 40.76 35.84 -23.38
CA GLU A 357 40.24 34.57 -23.94
C GLU A 357 38.87 34.76 -24.64
N VAL A 358 38.02 35.64 -24.11
CA VAL A 358 36.69 35.94 -24.69
C VAL A 358 36.82 36.68 -26.02
N GLN A 359 37.78 37.60 -26.17
CA GLN A 359 38.01 38.31 -27.43
C GLN A 359 38.57 37.37 -28.49
N ARG A 360 39.51 36.48 -28.11
CA ARG A 360 40.10 35.47 -28.99
C ARG A 360 39.06 34.55 -29.64
N LYS A 361 37.99 34.20 -28.92
CA LYS A 361 36.89 33.38 -29.46
C LYS A 361 35.96 34.14 -30.42
N ARG A 362 35.86 35.48 -30.34
CA ARG A 362 35.00 36.29 -31.21
C ARG A 362 35.57 36.61 -32.60
N GLN A 363 36.85 36.31 -32.86
CA GLN A 363 37.53 36.66 -34.11
C GLN A 363 37.54 35.58 -35.21
N LYS A 364 36.94 34.40 -34.99
CA LYS A 364 36.81 33.37 -36.04
C LYS A 364 35.49 33.51 -36.80
N THR A 365 35.56 34.01 -38.04
CA THR A 365 34.45 34.00 -39.01
C THR A 365 34.37 32.68 -39.78
N LEU A 366 33.17 32.36 -40.28
CA LEU A 366 32.88 31.15 -41.07
C LEU A 366 33.17 31.37 -42.57
N PRO A 367 33.54 30.32 -43.33
CA PRO A 367 33.72 30.39 -44.78
C PRO A 367 32.37 30.47 -45.51
N ASN A 368 32.35 31.20 -46.62
CA ASN A 368 31.15 31.46 -47.42
C ASN A 368 30.97 30.40 -48.52
N PHE A 369 29.78 29.82 -48.67
CA PHE A 369 29.44 28.95 -49.80
C PHE A 369 28.80 29.78 -50.92
N GLN A 370 29.26 29.65 -52.17
CA GLN A 370 28.67 30.30 -53.33
C GLN A 370 27.88 29.32 -54.20
N ASP A 371 26.84 29.83 -54.85
CA ASP A 371 25.93 29.07 -55.70
C ASP A 371 26.63 28.44 -56.91
N PHE A 372 26.21 27.22 -57.24
CA PHE A 372 26.50 26.61 -58.54
C PHE A 372 25.20 26.28 -59.29
N SER A 373 24.78 27.22 -60.12
CA SER A 373 23.86 26.95 -61.22
C SER A 373 24.64 27.07 -62.55
N GLY A 374 24.54 26.05 -63.41
CA GLY A 374 25.35 25.99 -64.62
C GLY A 374 24.81 24.97 -65.62
N HIS A 375 24.28 25.46 -66.74
CA HIS A 375 23.88 24.63 -67.87
C HIS A 375 25.02 24.43 -68.87
N GLY A 376 25.18 23.20 -69.37
CA GLY A 376 25.32 22.93 -70.80
C GLY A 376 26.70 23.00 -71.48
N GLY A 377 27.08 21.86 -72.06
CA GLY A 377 27.71 21.82 -73.40
C GLY A 377 29.22 21.58 -73.49
N GLY A 378 29.65 21.05 -74.65
CA GLY A 378 31.05 21.08 -75.10
C GLY A 378 31.77 19.73 -75.17
N GLY A 379 31.69 19.06 -76.32
CA GLY A 379 32.33 17.75 -76.55
C GLY A 379 33.87 17.74 -76.54
N GLY A 380 34.43 16.53 -76.42
CA GLY A 380 35.86 16.26 -76.54
C GLY A 380 36.11 14.85 -77.09
N LEU A 381 36.61 14.76 -78.33
CA LEU A 381 37.09 13.50 -78.90
C LEU A 381 38.46 13.15 -78.31
N TYR A 382 38.69 11.89 -77.92
CA TYR A 382 39.94 11.20 -78.21
C TYR A 382 39.70 9.70 -78.46
N ARG A 383 40.71 8.99 -79.00
CA ARG A 383 40.50 7.85 -79.91
C ARG A 383 41.48 6.70 -79.64
N GLY A 384 40.94 5.50 -79.51
CA GLY A 384 41.67 4.22 -79.52
C GLY A 384 41.93 3.63 -78.11
N GLY A 385 41.95 2.31 -77.92
CA GLY A 385 41.51 1.23 -78.82
C GLY A 385 42.38 -0.03 -78.75
N GLY A 386 41.75 -1.21 -78.61
CA GLY A 386 42.40 -2.52 -78.82
C GLY A 386 41.89 -3.64 -77.90
N GLY A 387 41.55 -4.78 -78.49
CA GLY A 387 41.57 -6.11 -77.84
C GLY A 387 40.40 -6.48 -76.90
N GLY A 388 39.52 -7.38 -77.37
CA GLY A 388 38.83 -8.37 -76.53
C GLY A 388 39.46 -9.76 -76.72
N PRO A 389 38.75 -10.89 -76.49
CA PRO A 389 37.36 -11.02 -76.03
C PRO A 389 37.17 -12.06 -74.89
N ALA A 390 35.92 -12.47 -74.66
CA ALA A 390 35.47 -13.63 -73.86
C ALA A 390 35.62 -13.55 -72.32
N ALA A 391 34.73 -14.18 -71.53
CA ALA A 391 33.35 -14.61 -71.78
C ALA A 391 32.61 -14.84 -70.44
N GLY A 392 31.28 -14.67 -70.45
CA GLY A 392 30.41 -14.93 -69.31
C GLY A 392 30.28 -13.75 -68.33
N GLY A 393 29.10 -13.46 -67.78
CA GLY A 393 27.82 -14.16 -68.01
C GLY A 393 26.86 -14.12 -66.83
N GLY A 394 26.72 -13.01 -66.12
CA GLY A 394 25.79 -12.86 -65.00
C GLY A 394 25.35 -11.40 -64.86
N PRO A 395 24.03 -11.10 -64.82
CA PRO A 395 23.56 -9.72 -64.77
C PRO A 395 23.71 -9.15 -63.36
N GLY A 396 24.82 -8.44 -63.11
CA GLY A 396 24.91 -7.52 -61.98
C GLY A 396 23.84 -6.44 -62.13
N SER A 397 22.79 -6.49 -61.30
CA SER A 397 21.59 -5.66 -61.45
C SER A 397 21.80 -4.21 -60.97
N THR A 398 22.66 -3.46 -61.65
CA THR A 398 22.84 -2.01 -61.49
C THR A 398 21.60 -1.26 -62.00
N GLY A 399 20.52 -1.24 -61.21
CA GLY A 399 19.21 -0.72 -61.65
C GLY A 399 18.19 -0.47 -60.53
N GLY A 400 18.63 -0.13 -59.31
CA GLY A 400 17.77 -0.09 -58.12
C GLY A 400 16.77 1.08 -58.02
N GLY A 401 16.96 2.18 -58.77
CA GLY A 401 16.21 3.43 -58.56
C GLY A 401 14.72 3.38 -58.96
N GLY A 402 14.40 2.86 -60.15
CA GLY A 402 13.04 2.91 -60.69
C GLY A 402 12.06 1.89 -60.09
N GLY A 403 12.57 0.81 -59.49
CA GLY A 403 11.75 -0.32 -59.03
C GLY A 403 10.81 0.00 -57.87
N ARG A 404 11.19 0.93 -56.97
CA ARG A 404 10.32 1.32 -55.83
C ARG A 404 9.06 2.05 -56.29
N LEU A 405 9.20 3.05 -57.14
CA LEU A 405 8.07 3.87 -57.61
C LEU A 405 7.08 3.04 -58.43
N SER A 406 7.58 2.11 -59.26
CA SER A 406 6.74 1.18 -60.02
C SER A 406 5.90 0.26 -59.11
N ARG A 407 6.48 -0.28 -58.03
CA ARG A 407 5.74 -1.09 -57.04
C ARG A 407 4.71 -0.27 -56.26
N GLN A 408 5.04 0.97 -55.90
CA GLN A 408 4.11 1.88 -55.22
C GLN A 408 2.91 2.25 -56.11
N LEU A 409 3.13 2.51 -57.39
CA LEU A 409 2.05 2.73 -58.37
C LEU A 409 1.18 1.48 -58.55
N GLN A 410 1.78 0.30 -58.67
CA GLN A 410 1.03 -0.95 -58.80
C GLN A 410 0.18 -1.26 -57.55
N ALA A 411 0.69 -0.98 -56.36
CA ALA A 411 -0.05 -1.04 -55.11
C ALA A 411 -1.23 -0.06 -55.07
N LEU A 412 -1.03 1.18 -55.49
CA LEU A 412 -2.11 2.19 -55.57
C LEU A 412 -3.21 1.77 -56.55
N PHE A 413 -2.86 1.17 -57.70
CA PHE A 413 -3.84 0.62 -58.62
C PHE A 413 -4.60 -0.57 -58.01
N GLN A 414 -3.94 -1.50 -57.34
CA GLN A 414 -4.62 -2.61 -56.65
C GLN A 414 -5.56 -2.12 -55.55
N TYR A 415 -5.14 -1.13 -54.74
CA TYR A 415 -6.03 -0.47 -53.77
C TYR A 415 -7.26 0.16 -54.45
N SER A 416 -7.08 0.86 -55.56
CA SER A 416 -8.20 1.50 -56.29
C SER A 416 -9.22 0.51 -56.90
N VAL A 417 -8.86 -0.78 -57.01
CA VAL A 417 -9.71 -1.86 -57.53
C VAL A 417 -10.31 -2.72 -56.42
N THR A 418 -9.61 -2.89 -55.30
CA THR A 418 -9.99 -3.81 -54.20
C THR A 418 -10.57 -3.10 -52.98
N GLY A 419 -10.22 -1.83 -52.75
CA GLY A 419 -10.51 -1.11 -51.51
C GLY A 419 -9.65 -1.52 -50.30
N ASP A 420 -8.80 -2.55 -50.41
CA ASP A 420 -8.03 -3.09 -49.29
C ASP A 420 -6.75 -2.29 -49.05
N SER A 421 -6.70 -1.60 -47.90
CA SER A 421 -5.57 -0.78 -47.46
C SER A 421 -4.25 -1.56 -47.35
N ALA A 422 -4.30 -2.88 -47.20
CA ALA A 422 -3.12 -3.73 -47.12
C ALA A 422 -2.23 -3.62 -48.36
N TYR A 423 -2.81 -3.38 -49.55
CA TYR A 423 -2.02 -3.16 -50.77
C TYR A 423 -1.16 -1.89 -50.72
N LEU A 424 -1.61 -0.82 -50.05
CA LEU A 424 -0.83 0.42 -49.89
C LEU A 424 0.32 0.27 -48.89
N LEU A 425 0.12 -0.56 -47.86
CA LEU A 425 1.08 -0.82 -46.78
C LEU A 425 2.12 -1.88 -47.17
N ALA A 426 1.78 -2.85 -48.02
CA ALA A 426 2.71 -3.90 -48.46
C ALA A 426 4.04 -3.40 -49.06
N PRO A 427 4.09 -2.35 -49.93
CA PRO A 427 5.36 -1.73 -50.36
C PRO A 427 6.14 -1.04 -49.24
N GLN A 428 5.48 -0.68 -48.14
CA GLN A 428 6.03 0.06 -47.01
C GLN A 428 6.52 -0.86 -45.89
N ARG A 429 6.26 -2.18 -45.97
CA ARG A 429 6.64 -3.21 -44.98
C ARG A 429 8.04 -3.07 -44.35
N PRO A 430 9.13 -2.68 -45.05
CA PRO A 430 10.43 -2.46 -44.41
C PRO A 430 10.42 -1.40 -43.28
N LEU A 431 9.45 -0.50 -43.26
CA LEU A 431 9.24 0.49 -42.20
C LEU A 431 8.53 -0.09 -40.96
N MET A 432 7.83 -1.22 -41.08
CA MET A 432 7.21 -1.91 -39.94
C MET A 432 8.24 -2.57 -39.02
N VAL A 433 9.49 -2.70 -39.49
CA VAL A 433 10.66 -3.19 -38.74
C VAL A 433 11.42 -2.03 -38.06
N ALA A 434 11.06 -0.77 -38.34
CA ALA A 434 11.65 0.36 -37.63
C ALA A 434 11.20 0.37 -36.16
N GLN A 435 12.16 0.64 -35.29
CA GLN A 435 11.99 0.84 -33.85
C GLN A 435 12.30 2.29 -33.50
N ASP A 436 11.69 2.81 -32.44
CA ASP A 436 12.03 4.10 -31.82
C ASP A 436 13.12 3.97 -30.73
N GLU A 437 13.32 5.03 -29.95
CA GLU A 437 14.34 5.13 -28.89
C GLU A 437 14.06 4.18 -27.69
N ASP A 438 12.83 3.69 -27.53
CA ASP A 438 12.44 2.69 -26.50
C ASP A 438 12.41 1.26 -27.08
N GLY A 439 12.68 1.11 -28.38
CA GLY A 439 12.62 -0.15 -29.11
C GLY A 439 11.21 -0.52 -29.58
N ASP A 440 10.21 0.35 -29.44
CA ASP A 440 8.84 0.07 -29.82
C ASP A 440 8.68 0.16 -31.35
N THR A 441 7.98 -0.82 -31.92
CA THR A 441 7.66 -0.87 -33.36
C THR A 441 6.31 -0.21 -33.64
N GLY A 442 5.98 0.04 -34.91
CA GLY A 442 4.66 0.56 -35.29
C GLY A 442 3.46 -0.27 -34.78
N LEU A 443 3.64 -1.56 -34.47
CA LEU A 443 2.63 -2.38 -33.80
C LEU A 443 2.54 -2.12 -32.29
N HIS A 444 3.67 -1.92 -31.61
CA HIS A 444 3.71 -1.55 -30.19
C HIS A 444 3.00 -0.20 -29.99
N LEU A 445 3.33 0.80 -30.81
CA LEU A 445 2.71 2.13 -30.77
C LEU A 445 1.21 2.09 -31.12
N ALA A 446 0.77 1.25 -32.05
CA ALA A 446 -0.65 1.07 -32.37
C ALA A 446 -1.45 0.52 -31.18
N VAL A 447 -0.87 -0.41 -30.42
CA VAL A 447 -1.46 -0.94 -29.17
C VAL A 447 -1.40 0.11 -28.06
N LEU A 448 -0.24 0.73 -27.82
CA LEU A 448 -0.03 1.71 -26.75
C LEU A 448 -0.96 2.92 -26.87
N HIS A 449 -1.28 3.35 -28.09
CA HIS A 449 -2.26 4.41 -28.37
C HIS A 449 -3.71 3.90 -28.65
N ASN A 450 -4.00 2.61 -28.43
CA ASN A 450 -5.33 1.97 -28.61
C ASN A 450 -5.94 2.21 -30.01
N GLN A 451 -5.12 2.19 -31.06
CA GLN A 451 -5.51 2.47 -32.44
C GLN A 451 -5.98 1.19 -33.15
N GLN A 452 -7.13 0.65 -32.74
CA GLN A 452 -7.62 -0.66 -33.19
C GLN A 452 -7.69 -0.82 -34.72
N GLU A 453 -8.14 0.19 -35.47
CA GLU A 453 -8.23 0.12 -36.94
C GLU A 453 -6.86 0.16 -37.63
N ALA A 454 -5.90 0.89 -37.06
CA ALA A 454 -4.52 0.88 -37.53
C ALA A 454 -3.87 -0.48 -37.24
N LEU A 455 -4.07 -1.03 -36.03
CA LEU A 455 -3.61 -2.35 -35.65
C LEU A 455 -4.16 -3.44 -36.59
N LYS A 456 -5.48 -3.49 -36.79
CA LYS A 456 -6.16 -4.41 -37.73
C LYS A 456 -5.55 -4.35 -39.13
N SER A 457 -5.40 -3.13 -39.67
CA SER A 457 -4.80 -2.89 -40.99
C SER A 457 -3.35 -3.40 -41.08
N LEU A 458 -2.54 -3.17 -40.04
CA LEU A 458 -1.15 -3.63 -39.99
C LEU A 458 -1.06 -5.16 -39.83
N THR A 459 -1.92 -5.78 -39.00
CA THR A 459 -1.98 -7.24 -38.90
C THR A 459 -2.43 -7.90 -40.20
N GLN A 460 -3.41 -7.35 -40.91
CA GLN A 460 -3.89 -7.88 -42.20
C GLN A 460 -2.77 -7.89 -43.27
N VAL A 461 -1.89 -6.88 -43.27
CA VAL A 461 -0.69 -6.84 -44.13
C VAL A 461 0.29 -7.96 -43.82
N VAL A 462 0.49 -8.29 -42.54
CA VAL A 462 1.40 -9.37 -42.13
C VAL A 462 0.81 -10.74 -42.44
N SER A 463 -0.48 -10.96 -42.17
CA SER A 463 -1.17 -12.21 -42.54
C SER A 463 -1.20 -12.46 -44.06
N ALA A 464 -1.18 -11.41 -44.88
CA ALA A 464 -1.22 -11.52 -46.33
C ALA A 464 0.14 -11.81 -47.00
N LEU A 465 1.27 -11.62 -46.30
CA LEU A 465 2.62 -11.72 -46.88
C LEU A 465 3.62 -12.31 -45.87
N PRO A 466 4.31 -13.44 -46.16
CA PRO A 466 5.11 -14.18 -45.18
C PRO A 466 6.12 -13.29 -44.46
N GLY A 467 5.95 -13.11 -43.14
CA GLY A 467 6.59 -12.01 -42.39
C GLY A 467 6.31 -11.95 -40.90
N GLU A 468 6.05 -13.10 -40.28
CA GLU A 468 5.65 -13.27 -38.87
C GLU A 468 6.63 -12.63 -37.86
N GLU A 469 7.91 -12.49 -38.24
CA GLU A 469 8.97 -11.81 -37.47
C GLU A 469 8.51 -10.46 -36.88
N VAL A 470 7.69 -9.70 -37.61
CA VAL A 470 7.25 -8.35 -37.23
C VAL A 470 6.31 -8.36 -36.01
N LEU A 471 5.49 -9.42 -35.83
CA LEU A 471 4.58 -9.58 -34.69
C LEU A 471 5.33 -9.94 -33.40
N ASN A 472 6.50 -10.56 -33.56
CA ASN A 472 7.28 -11.19 -32.51
C ASN A 472 8.57 -10.40 -32.15
N MET A 473 8.78 -9.25 -32.79
CA MET A 473 9.80 -8.28 -32.37
C MET A 473 9.57 -7.81 -30.94
N ARG A 474 10.68 -7.50 -30.26
CA ARG A 474 10.71 -7.08 -28.85
C ARG A 474 11.28 -5.66 -28.70
N ASN A 475 10.67 -4.89 -27.80
CA ASN A 475 11.20 -3.59 -27.36
C ASN A 475 12.31 -3.74 -26.30
N HIS A 476 12.81 -2.62 -25.75
CA HIS A 476 13.91 -2.65 -24.76
C HIS A 476 13.52 -3.29 -23.41
N LEU A 477 12.23 -3.52 -23.15
CA LEU A 477 11.72 -4.30 -22.01
C LEU A 477 11.53 -5.79 -22.35
N TYR A 478 11.98 -6.25 -23.52
CA TYR A 478 11.76 -7.59 -24.08
C TYR A 478 10.28 -7.94 -24.32
N GLN A 479 9.39 -6.95 -24.25
CA GLN A 479 7.95 -7.11 -24.49
C GLN A 479 7.67 -7.11 -26.00
N THR A 480 6.67 -7.89 -26.43
CA THR A 480 6.12 -7.84 -27.80
C THR A 480 4.81 -7.04 -27.82
N PRO A 481 4.22 -6.70 -28.99
CA PRO A 481 2.93 -6.01 -29.06
C PRO A 481 1.81 -6.74 -28.32
N LEU A 482 1.87 -8.08 -28.26
CA LEU A 482 0.93 -8.93 -27.53
C LEU A 482 1.05 -8.75 -26.00
N HIS A 483 2.27 -8.56 -25.48
CA HIS A 483 2.46 -8.25 -24.06
C HIS A 483 1.86 -6.88 -23.72
N LEU A 484 2.08 -5.86 -24.55
CA LEU A 484 1.45 -4.54 -24.37
C LEU A 484 -0.07 -4.61 -24.46
N ALA A 485 -0.64 -5.43 -25.35
CA ALA A 485 -2.09 -5.57 -25.52
C ALA A 485 -2.75 -6.20 -24.27
N VAL A 486 -2.07 -7.12 -23.60
CA VAL A 486 -2.50 -7.66 -22.30
C VAL A 486 -2.29 -6.64 -21.17
N ILE A 487 -1.15 -5.94 -21.12
CA ILE A 487 -0.88 -4.91 -20.10
C ILE A 487 -1.92 -3.77 -20.14
N THR A 488 -2.39 -3.42 -21.34
CA THR A 488 -3.43 -2.40 -21.57
C THR A 488 -4.86 -2.94 -21.56
N GLN A 489 -5.06 -4.25 -21.30
CA GLN A 489 -6.35 -4.95 -21.29
C GLN A 489 -7.19 -4.78 -22.58
N GLN A 490 -6.53 -4.65 -23.73
CA GLN A 490 -7.19 -4.48 -25.04
C GLN A 490 -7.55 -5.84 -25.64
N ARG A 491 -8.70 -6.40 -25.25
CA ARG A 491 -9.21 -7.71 -25.70
C ARG A 491 -9.21 -7.86 -27.22
N GLU A 492 -9.68 -6.85 -27.96
CA GLU A 492 -9.72 -6.84 -29.44
C GLU A 492 -8.33 -6.81 -30.07
N ALA A 493 -7.35 -6.17 -29.42
CA ALA A 493 -5.96 -6.13 -29.89
C ALA A 493 -5.26 -7.47 -29.68
N VAL A 494 -5.50 -8.12 -28.54
CA VAL A 494 -5.04 -9.49 -28.26
C VAL A 494 -5.62 -10.46 -29.31
N GLU A 495 -6.93 -10.39 -29.56
CA GLU A 495 -7.62 -11.23 -30.56
C GLU A 495 -7.07 -11.00 -31.98
N ALA A 496 -6.87 -9.75 -32.41
CA ALA A 496 -6.30 -9.42 -33.72
C ALA A 496 -4.85 -9.90 -33.90
N LEU A 497 -4.00 -9.76 -32.87
CA LEU A 497 -2.60 -10.21 -32.91
C LEU A 497 -2.49 -11.73 -32.96
N LEU A 498 -3.30 -12.45 -32.18
CA LEU A 498 -3.33 -13.91 -32.18
C LEU A 498 -3.93 -14.50 -33.48
N LEU A 499 -4.89 -13.81 -34.12
CA LEU A 499 -5.38 -14.14 -35.46
C LEU A 499 -4.33 -13.89 -36.56
N ALA A 500 -3.36 -13.00 -36.33
CA ALA A 500 -2.26 -12.72 -37.24
C ALA A 500 -1.06 -13.68 -37.11
N GLY A 501 -1.02 -14.52 -36.06
CA GLY A 501 0.09 -15.43 -35.79
C GLY A 501 1.15 -14.89 -34.84
N ALA A 502 0.80 -13.93 -33.95
CA ALA A 502 1.69 -13.53 -32.86
C ALA A 502 1.90 -14.70 -31.88
N ASP A 503 3.14 -14.94 -31.47
CA ASP A 503 3.53 -16.06 -30.61
C ASP A 503 3.32 -15.72 -29.12
N PRO A 504 2.41 -16.42 -28.41
CA PRO A 504 2.14 -16.17 -26.99
C PRO A 504 3.19 -16.80 -26.06
N THR A 505 4.03 -17.71 -26.54
CA THR A 505 5.06 -18.40 -25.73
C THR A 505 6.27 -17.53 -25.44
N LEU A 506 6.46 -16.47 -26.22
CA LEU A 506 7.50 -15.47 -26.01
C LEU A 506 7.33 -14.82 -24.63
N ALA A 507 8.44 -14.70 -23.90
CA ALA A 507 8.50 -14.05 -22.60
C ALA A 507 9.17 -12.66 -22.66
N ASP A 508 8.82 -11.83 -21.67
CA ASP A 508 9.41 -10.53 -21.37
C ASP A 508 10.73 -10.62 -20.55
N ARG A 509 11.26 -9.47 -20.13
CA ARG A 509 12.48 -9.35 -19.30
C ARG A 509 12.40 -10.01 -17.91
N HIS A 510 11.20 -10.41 -17.48
CA HIS A 510 10.92 -11.11 -16.22
C HIS A 510 10.55 -12.58 -16.46
N GLY A 511 10.63 -13.08 -17.69
CA GLY A 511 10.19 -14.42 -18.05
C GLY A 511 8.66 -14.58 -18.09
N ASN A 512 7.89 -13.50 -17.94
CA ASN A 512 6.44 -13.57 -18.03
C ASN A 512 6.04 -13.63 -19.51
N THR A 513 5.24 -14.64 -19.87
CA THR A 513 4.54 -14.67 -21.16
C THR A 513 3.27 -13.83 -21.13
N ALA A 514 2.60 -13.66 -22.27
CA ALA A 514 1.30 -12.97 -22.35
C ALA A 514 0.26 -13.53 -21.35
N LEU A 515 0.25 -14.85 -21.11
CA LEU A 515 -0.65 -15.49 -20.15
C LEU A 515 -0.30 -15.17 -18.68
N HIS A 516 1.00 -15.10 -18.34
CA HIS A 516 1.45 -14.72 -17.00
C HIS A 516 1.00 -13.30 -16.65
N LEU A 517 1.11 -12.37 -17.63
CA LEU A 517 0.64 -11.00 -17.46
C LEU A 517 -0.89 -10.93 -17.34
N ALA A 518 -1.64 -11.73 -18.10
CA ALA A 518 -3.10 -11.77 -18.02
C ALA A 518 -3.59 -12.30 -16.66
N ALA A 519 -2.96 -13.36 -16.15
CA ALA A 519 -3.25 -13.97 -14.85
C ALA A 519 -3.02 -13.02 -13.65
N GLN A 520 -2.13 -12.04 -13.78
CA GLN A 520 -1.84 -11.06 -12.72
C GLN A 520 -2.82 -9.88 -12.69
N ARG A 521 -3.61 -9.65 -13.76
CA ARG A 521 -4.40 -8.41 -13.93
C ARG A 521 -5.84 -8.58 -13.45
N ASP A 522 -6.32 -7.60 -12.69
CA ASP A 522 -7.74 -7.42 -12.45
C ASP A 522 -8.48 -7.24 -13.79
N GLY A 523 -9.64 -7.90 -13.92
CA GLY A 523 -10.36 -8.03 -15.19
C GLY A 523 -9.71 -8.95 -16.24
N GLY A 524 -8.57 -9.61 -15.97
CA GLY A 524 -7.84 -10.47 -16.93
C GLY A 524 -8.58 -11.71 -17.45
N ARG A 525 -9.81 -11.96 -16.99
CA ARG A 525 -10.67 -13.08 -17.40
C ARG A 525 -10.76 -13.22 -18.92
N ASP A 526 -11.15 -12.15 -19.60
CA ASP A 526 -11.48 -12.20 -21.03
C ASP A 526 -10.22 -12.32 -21.90
N THR A 527 -9.09 -11.76 -21.45
CA THR A 527 -7.79 -11.89 -22.15
C THR A 527 -7.21 -13.30 -21.97
N ILE A 528 -7.34 -13.91 -20.78
CA ILE A 528 -7.06 -15.35 -20.56
C ILE A 528 -7.92 -16.21 -21.50
N GLN A 529 -9.24 -15.97 -21.55
CA GLN A 529 -10.15 -16.75 -22.38
C GLN A 529 -9.83 -16.67 -23.88
N VAL A 530 -9.42 -15.49 -24.38
CA VAL A 530 -8.97 -15.32 -25.78
C VAL A 530 -7.64 -16.02 -26.04
N LEU A 531 -6.64 -15.87 -25.15
CA LEU A 531 -5.35 -16.57 -25.26
C LEU A 531 -5.53 -18.09 -25.31
N LEU A 532 -6.35 -18.65 -24.43
CA LEU A 532 -6.63 -20.10 -24.34
C LEU A 532 -7.54 -20.61 -25.47
N ARG A 533 -8.12 -19.74 -26.32
CA ARG A 533 -8.88 -20.16 -27.50
C ARG A 533 -7.98 -20.51 -28.70
N HIS A 534 -6.85 -19.84 -28.86
CA HIS A 534 -5.91 -20.05 -29.98
C HIS A 534 -5.11 -21.37 -29.87
N ARG A 535 -4.42 -21.78 -30.95
CA ARG A 535 -4.16 -23.21 -31.25
C ARG A 535 -3.30 -23.97 -30.24
N ASP A 536 -2.29 -23.35 -29.64
CA ASP A 536 -1.15 -24.06 -29.05
C ASP A 536 -1.17 -23.99 -27.51
N LYS A 537 -2.20 -24.64 -26.95
CA LYS A 537 -2.77 -24.32 -25.62
C LYS A 537 -2.00 -24.82 -24.40
N ARG A 538 -1.35 -25.99 -24.49
CA ARG A 538 -0.93 -26.75 -23.29
C ARG A 538 0.43 -26.34 -22.74
N GLU A 539 1.40 -26.09 -23.60
CA GLU A 539 2.75 -25.71 -23.17
C GLU A 539 2.72 -24.35 -22.44
N LEU A 540 1.93 -23.39 -22.95
CA LEU A 540 1.74 -22.05 -22.38
C LEU A 540 1.29 -22.04 -20.91
N LEU A 541 0.52 -23.06 -20.48
CA LEU A 541 0.02 -23.21 -19.11
C LEU A 541 1.12 -23.69 -18.14
N GLN A 542 2.08 -24.46 -18.63
CA GLN A 542 3.16 -25.08 -17.84
C GLN A 542 4.48 -24.32 -17.90
N LEU A 543 4.61 -23.30 -18.76
CA LEU A 543 5.74 -22.38 -18.73
C LEU A 543 5.80 -21.65 -17.37
N SER A 544 7.01 -21.55 -16.81
CA SER A 544 7.31 -20.80 -15.60
C SER A 544 8.15 -19.55 -15.90
N ASN A 545 7.86 -18.43 -15.25
CA ASN A 545 8.66 -17.21 -15.35
C ASN A 545 10.02 -17.31 -14.64
N THR A 546 10.81 -16.21 -14.58
CA THR A 546 12.16 -16.26 -13.95
C THR A 546 12.15 -16.55 -12.45
N ALA A 547 11.02 -16.33 -11.75
CA ALA A 547 10.83 -16.71 -10.36
C ALA A 547 10.41 -18.18 -10.20
N GLY A 548 10.19 -18.92 -11.29
CA GLY A 548 9.71 -20.30 -11.26
C GLY A 548 8.20 -20.43 -11.02
N LEU A 549 7.44 -19.35 -11.24
CA LEU A 549 5.98 -19.30 -11.08
C LEU A 549 5.30 -19.45 -12.44
N CYS A 550 4.30 -20.33 -12.54
CA CYS A 550 3.44 -20.47 -13.72
C CYS A 550 2.20 -19.56 -13.60
N ALA A 551 1.42 -19.43 -14.68
CA ALA A 551 0.25 -18.54 -14.72
C ALA A 551 -0.76 -18.79 -13.56
N ILE A 552 -1.01 -20.05 -13.18
CA ILE A 552 -1.90 -20.40 -12.05
C ILE A 552 -1.39 -19.87 -10.70
N HIS A 553 -0.08 -19.86 -10.48
CA HIS A 553 0.53 -19.31 -9.27
C HIS A 553 0.41 -17.79 -9.22
N LEU A 554 0.55 -17.11 -10.36
CA LEU A 554 0.34 -15.66 -10.44
C LEU A 554 -1.13 -15.27 -10.21
N ALA A 555 -2.09 -16.04 -10.72
CA ALA A 555 -3.51 -15.80 -10.46
C ALA A 555 -3.86 -15.91 -8.96
N VAL A 556 -3.30 -16.90 -8.26
CA VAL A 556 -3.48 -17.05 -6.81
C VAL A 556 -2.81 -15.89 -6.04
N LEU A 557 -1.55 -15.57 -6.35
CA LEU A 557 -0.80 -14.50 -5.69
C LEU A 557 -1.40 -13.09 -5.94
N ALA A 558 -2.03 -12.88 -7.10
CA ALA A 558 -2.73 -11.64 -7.45
C ALA A 558 -4.21 -11.61 -7.00
N ASN A 559 -4.67 -12.64 -6.26
CA ASN A 559 -6.04 -12.79 -5.77
C ASN A 559 -7.13 -12.78 -6.88
N GLN A 560 -6.81 -13.33 -8.05
CA GLN A 560 -7.66 -13.29 -9.25
C GLN A 560 -8.54 -14.55 -9.37
N LEU A 561 -9.56 -14.69 -8.53
CA LEU A 561 -10.50 -15.84 -8.55
C LEU A 561 -11.12 -16.07 -9.95
N SER A 562 -11.53 -15.01 -10.64
CA SER A 562 -12.11 -15.11 -11.99
C SER A 562 -11.09 -15.55 -13.05
N GLY A 563 -9.84 -15.12 -12.95
CA GLY A 563 -8.76 -15.56 -13.83
C GLY A 563 -8.32 -16.99 -13.55
N LEU A 564 -8.28 -17.38 -12.27
CA LEU A 564 -8.02 -18.75 -11.84
C LEU A 564 -9.05 -19.73 -12.43
N ARG A 565 -10.34 -19.39 -12.41
CA ARG A 565 -11.40 -20.23 -13.01
C ARG A 565 -11.20 -20.49 -14.50
N GLU A 566 -10.92 -19.46 -15.29
CA GLU A 566 -10.67 -19.63 -16.74
C GLU A 566 -9.38 -20.43 -17.02
N LEU A 567 -8.36 -20.34 -16.13
CA LEU A 567 -7.18 -21.19 -16.21
C LEU A 567 -7.52 -22.66 -15.94
N LEU A 568 -8.32 -22.95 -14.91
CA LEU A 568 -8.80 -24.30 -14.59
C LEU A 568 -9.66 -24.88 -15.72
N GLU A 569 -10.64 -24.12 -16.24
CA GLU A 569 -11.46 -24.52 -17.40
C GLU A 569 -10.60 -24.70 -18.67
N GLY A 570 -9.52 -23.94 -18.81
CA GLY A 570 -8.49 -24.11 -19.83
C GLY A 570 -7.65 -25.39 -19.71
N GLY A 571 -7.77 -26.12 -18.60
CA GLY A 571 -6.96 -27.30 -18.30
C GLY A 571 -5.58 -26.98 -17.73
N ALA A 572 -5.44 -25.90 -16.95
CA ALA A 572 -4.27 -25.66 -16.12
C ALA A 572 -4.08 -26.81 -15.12
N ASP A 573 -2.86 -27.35 -15.07
CA ASP A 573 -2.48 -28.34 -14.08
C ASP A 573 -2.27 -27.66 -12.71
N VAL A 574 -2.94 -28.18 -11.68
CA VAL A 574 -3.01 -27.59 -10.33
C VAL A 574 -1.87 -28.08 -9.43
N GLU A 575 -1.30 -29.25 -9.76
CA GLU A 575 -0.21 -29.88 -9.02
C GLU A 575 1.17 -29.46 -9.52
N VAL A 576 1.23 -28.52 -10.47
CA VAL A 576 2.47 -27.84 -10.88
C VAL A 576 3.10 -27.18 -9.65
N GLN A 577 4.36 -27.51 -9.39
CA GLN A 577 5.11 -26.96 -8.27
C GLN A 577 5.97 -25.78 -8.71
N GLU A 578 5.93 -24.68 -7.96
CA GLU A 578 6.84 -23.54 -8.19
C GLU A 578 8.28 -23.86 -7.81
N ARG A 579 9.22 -23.31 -8.59
CA ARG A 579 10.61 -23.79 -8.61
C ARG A 579 11.44 -23.45 -7.35
N SER A 580 10.99 -22.54 -6.49
CA SER A 580 11.78 -22.09 -5.34
C SER A 580 11.63 -22.99 -4.11
N SER A 581 10.43 -23.49 -3.82
CA SER A 581 10.15 -24.31 -2.63
C SER A 581 9.19 -25.49 -2.85
N GLY A 582 8.74 -25.71 -4.08
CA GLY A 582 7.87 -26.84 -4.44
C GLY A 582 6.39 -26.60 -4.17
N ARG A 583 5.96 -25.35 -3.95
CA ARG A 583 4.57 -25.03 -3.61
C ARG A 583 3.67 -25.17 -4.84
N THR A 584 2.56 -25.90 -4.67
CA THR A 584 1.43 -25.88 -5.63
C THR A 584 0.56 -24.64 -5.42
N ALA A 585 -0.38 -24.39 -6.33
CA ALA A 585 -1.36 -23.31 -6.19
C ALA A 585 -2.13 -23.35 -4.85
N LEU A 586 -2.43 -24.55 -4.33
CA LEU A 586 -3.14 -24.73 -3.06
C LEU A 586 -2.31 -24.29 -1.85
N HIS A 587 -0.99 -24.52 -1.86
CA HIS A 587 -0.09 -24.01 -0.83
C HIS A 587 -0.07 -22.48 -0.80
N LEU A 588 0.01 -21.83 -1.97
CA LEU A 588 0.02 -20.37 -2.09
C LEU A 588 -1.32 -19.75 -1.64
N ALA A 589 -2.46 -20.37 -1.99
CA ALA A 589 -3.78 -19.91 -1.54
C ALA A 589 -3.94 -20.04 -0.02
N THR A 590 -3.39 -21.11 0.57
CA THR A 590 -3.38 -21.35 2.01
C THR A 590 -2.46 -20.38 2.75
N GLU A 591 -1.30 -20.05 2.16
CA GLU A 591 -0.39 -19.03 2.69
C GLU A 591 -1.01 -17.62 2.65
N ALA A 592 -1.80 -17.31 1.63
CA ALA A 592 -2.55 -16.06 1.51
C ALA A 592 -3.78 -15.96 2.45
N ASP A 593 -4.04 -16.97 3.29
CA ASP A 593 -5.24 -17.12 4.13
C ASP A 593 -6.57 -17.05 3.34
N ASN A 594 -6.54 -17.45 2.06
CA ASN A 594 -7.64 -17.20 1.13
C ASN A 594 -8.52 -18.43 0.91
N VAL A 595 -9.54 -18.55 1.77
CA VAL A 595 -10.54 -19.62 1.73
C VAL A 595 -11.24 -19.75 0.37
N SER A 596 -11.49 -18.64 -0.33
CA SER A 596 -12.19 -18.66 -1.62
C SER A 596 -11.34 -19.24 -2.74
N LEU A 597 -10.04 -18.90 -2.80
CA LEU A 597 -9.11 -19.49 -3.76
C LEU A 597 -8.83 -20.96 -3.43
N ALA A 598 -8.61 -21.30 -2.16
CA ALA A 598 -8.41 -22.68 -1.73
C ALA A 598 -9.64 -23.55 -2.06
N GLY A 599 -10.86 -23.06 -1.80
CA GLY A 599 -12.10 -23.73 -2.16
C GLY A 599 -12.26 -23.94 -3.67
N CYS A 600 -11.91 -22.93 -4.48
CA CYS A 600 -11.91 -23.04 -5.94
C CYS A 600 -10.94 -24.14 -6.42
N LEU A 601 -9.72 -24.18 -5.89
CA LEU A 601 -8.71 -25.18 -6.26
C LEU A 601 -9.13 -26.61 -5.89
N LEU A 602 -9.73 -26.79 -4.70
CA LEU A 602 -10.18 -28.09 -4.22
C LEU A 602 -11.44 -28.59 -4.95
N LEU A 603 -12.44 -27.73 -5.16
CA LEU A 603 -13.76 -28.11 -5.67
C LEU A 603 -13.87 -28.05 -7.20
N GLU A 604 -13.22 -27.09 -7.84
CA GLU A 604 -13.30 -26.86 -9.30
C GLU A 604 -12.03 -27.31 -10.01
N GLY A 605 -10.87 -27.27 -9.33
CA GLY A 605 -9.57 -27.71 -9.86
C GLY A 605 -9.17 -29.14 -9.47
N ASN A 606 -9.92 -29.82 -8.59
CA ASN A 606 -9.60 -31.15 -8.04
C ASN A 606 -8.19 -31.28 -7.43
N ALA A 607 -7.66 -30.20 -6.82
CA ALA A 607 -6.33 -30.18 -6.21
C ALA A 607 -6.12 -31.30 -5.16
N GLN A 608 -4.94 -31.90 -5.16
CA GLN A 608 -4.57 -32.92 -4.17
C GLN A 608 -4.36 -32.26 -2.80
N VAL A 609 -5.20 -32.62 -1.82
CA VAL A 609 -5.23 -31.96 -0.51
C VAL A 609 -3.92 -32.16 0.27
N ASP A 610 -3.31 -33.35 0.16
CA ASP A 610 -2.01 -33.70 0.73
C ASP A 610 -0.87 -33.66 -0.32
N CYS A 611 -0.87 -32.67 -1.22
CA CYS A 611 0.32 -32.33 -2.00
C CYS A 611 1.44 -31.86 -1.05
N CYS A 612 2.72 -32.10 -1.39
CA CYS A 612 3.87 -31.78 -0.54
C CYS A 612 4.86 -30.81 -1.20
N THR A 613 5.35 -29.83 -0.45
CA THR A 613 6.51 -28.99 -0.81
C THR A 613 7.84 -29.75 -0.75
N PHE A 614 8.95 -29.12 -1.14
CA PHE A 614 10.29 -29.73 -1.06
C PHE A 614 10.75 -30.07 0.38
N ASN A 615 10.19 -29.43 1.42
CA ASN A 615 10.38 -29.82 2.83
C ASN A 615 9.30 -30.78 3.37
N GLY A 616 8.48 -31.39 2.49
CA GLY A 616 7.48 -32.40 2.86
C GLY A 616 6.16 -31.84 3.44
N SER A 617 6.11 -30.55 3.76
CA SER A 617 4.91 -29.91 4.32
C SER A 617 3.75 -29.91 3.33
N THR A 618 2.55 -30.19 3.84
CA THR A 618 1.27 -30.10 3.11
C THR A 618 0.59 -28.74 3.34
N PRO A 619 -0.48 -28.39 2.59
CA PRO A 619 -1.29 -27.21 2.89
C PRO A 619 -1.82 -27.21 4.34
N LEU A 620 -2.15 -28.39 4.89
CA LEU A 620 -2.64 -28.48 6.27
C LEU A 620 -1.57 -28.07 7.31
N HIS A 621 -0.28 -28.33 7.06
CA HIS A 621 0.83 -27.81 7.87
C HIS A 621 0.85 -26.27 7.86
N ILE A 622 0.69 -25.66 6.69
CA ILE A 622 0.68 -24.19 6.52
C ILE A 622 -0.55 -23.58 7.24
N ALA A 623 -1.73 -24.18 7.09
CA ALA A 623 -2.95 -23.73 7.78
C ALA A 623 -2.83 -23.83 9.30
N ALA A 624 -2.29 -24.95 9.81
CA ALA A 624 -2.08 -25.18 11.24
C ALA A 624 -1.05 -24.22 11.85
N GLY A 625 0.10 -24.06 11.20
CA GLY A 625 1.14 -23.11 11.61
C GLY A 625 0.68 -21.65 11.61
N ARG A 626 -0.17 -21.25 10.65
CA ARG A 626 -0.78 -19.91 10.62
C ARG A 626 -1.96 -19.74 11.58
N GLY A 627 -2.49 -20.82 12.15
CA GLY A 627 -3.66 -20.79 13.03
C GLY A 627 -4.99 -20.53 12.31
N SER A 628 -5.05 -20.73 10.98
CA SER A 628 -6.27 -20.43 10.20
C SER A 628 -7.31 -21.52 10.37
N MET A 629 -8.26 -21.29 11.29
CA MET A 629 -9.38 -22.21 11.56
C MET A 629 -10.20 -22.52 10.32
N LYS A 630 -10.45 -21.53 9.45
CA LYS A 630 -11.30 -21.68 8.26
C LYS A 630 -10.63 -22.57 7.21
N LEU A 631 -9.34 -22.35 6.93
CA LEU A 631 -8.58 -23.20 6.02
C LEU A 631 -8.33 -24.60 6.58
N THR A 632 -8.06 -24.71 7.89
CA THR A 632 -7.95 -26.02 8.57
C THR A 632 -9.24 -26.82 8.41
N ALA A 633 -10.39 -26.22 8.69
CA ALA A 633 -11.69 -26.88 8.52
C ALA A 633 -11.99 -27.24 7.05
N LEU A 634 -11.66 -26.36 6.09
CA LEU A 634 -11.83 -26.63 4.66
C LEU A 634 -10.97 -27.81 4.17
N LEU A 635 -9.69 -27.85 4.56
CA LEU A 635 -8.75 -28.91 4.18
C LEU A 635 -9.10 -30.25 4.83
N MET A 636 -9.49 -30.24 6.12
CA MET A 636 -10.00 -31.43 6.80
C MET A 636 -11.29 -31.94 6.16
N ALA A 637 -12.22 -31.06 5.76
CA ALA A 637 -13.44 -31.43 5.05
C ALA A 637 -13.20 -31.95 3.62
N ALA A 638 -12.10 -31.54 2.98
CA ALA A 638 -11.64 -32.08 1.71
C ALA A 638 -10.90 -33.42 1.86
N GLY A 639 -10.56 -33.84 3.09
CA GLY A 639 -9.95 -35.13 3.39
C GLY A 639 -8.43 -35.13 3.62
N ALA A 640 -7.84 -33.99 3.99
CA ALA A 640 -6.42 -33.90 4.38
C ALA A 640 -6.06 -34.78 5.58
N ASP A 641 -4.83 -35.31 5.61
CA ASP A 641 -4.31 -36.14 6.70
C ASP A 641 -3.65 -35.28 7.82
N PRO A 642 -4.24 -35.21 9.04
CA PRO A 642 -3.67 -34.46 10.16
C PRO A 642 -2.44 -35.12 10.79
N GLN A 643 -2.12 -36.37 10.42
CA GLN A 643 -0.96 -37.14 10.92
C GLN A 643 0.18 -37.23 9.89
N LYS A 644 0.06 -36.56 8.74
CA LYS A 644 1.11 -36.53 7.72
C LYS A 644 2.39 -35.90 8.27
N GLU A 645 3.51 -36.63 8.25
CA GLU A 645 4.83 -36.10 8.62
C GLU A 645 5.47 -35.32 7.46
N ASN A 646 6.15 -34.21 7.77
CA ASN A 646 7.05 -33.49 6.86
C ASN A 646 8.53 -33.92 7.06
N PHE A 647 9.48 -33.20 6.44
CA PHE A 647 10.92 -33.49 6.58
C PHE A 647 11.65 -32.64 7.64
N GLU A 648 10.92 -31.90 8.48
CA GLU A 648 11.49 -31.17 9.60
C GLU A 648 11.47 -32.08 10.85
N PRO A 649 12.60 -32.32 11.54
CA PRO A 649 12.64 -33.28 12.64
C PRO A 649 11.92 -32.76 13.88
N LEU A 650 11.09 -33.61 14.51
CA LEU A 650 10.28 -33.24 15.68
C LEU A 650 11.13 -32.79 16.88
N PHE A 651 12.36 -33.29 16.99
CA PHE A 651 13.37 -32.88 17.96
C PHE A 651 14.78 -32.98 17.35
N PHE A 652 15.67 -32.08 17.77
CA PHE A 652 17.10 -32.25 17.52
C PHE A 652 17.67 -33.24 18.55
N ARG A 653 18.34 -34.31 18.09
CA ARG A 653 19.19 -35.13 18.95
C ARG A 653 20.43 -34.29 19.30
N GLU A 654 20.68 -34.06 20.59
CA GLU A 654 21.93 -33.44 21.03
C GLU A 654 23.10 -34.39 20.73
N GLU A 655 24.25 -33.84 20.32
CA GLU A 655 25.42 -34.61 19.86
C GLU A 655 26.18 -35.23 21.05
N GLU A 656 25.61 -36.27 21.66
CA GLU A 656 26.39 -37.25 22.43
C GLU A 656 27.05 -38.25 21.47
N GLU A 657 28.39 -38.33 21.55
CA GLU A 657 29.26 -39.19 20.74
C GLU A 657 29.05 -40.67 21.08
N ASP A 658 28.18 -41.36 20.33
CA ASP A 658 28.19 -42.83 20.19
C ASP A 658 27.61 -43.21 18.82
N GLU A 659 28.36 -44.02 18.05
CA GLU A 659 27.99 -44.56 16.74
C GLU A 659 27.00 -45.75 16.87
N GLU A 660 26.48 -46.24 15.73
CA GLU A 660 25.68 -47.48 15.55
C GLU A 660 24.14 -47.47 15.72
N ASP A 661 23.46 -46.32 15.86
CA ASP A 661 21.97 -46.29 15.77
C ASP A 661 21.42 -45.09 14.95
N GLU A 662 21.25 -45.28 13.63
CA GLU A 662 20.51 -44.37 12.72
C GLU A 662 18.99 -44.52 12.93
N GLY A 663 18.51 -44.18 14.13
CA GLY A 663 17.09 -44.20 14.47
C GLY A 663 16.29 -43.20 13.63
N TYR A 664 15.18 -43.67 13.03
CA TYR A 664 14.22 -42.80 12.34
C TYR A 664 13.66 -41.74 13.30
N ILE A 665 13.99 -40.47 13.05
CA ILE A 665 13.40 -39.31 13.75
C ILE A 665 12.12 -38.93 12.99
N PRO A 666 10.93 -39.00 13.61
CA PRO A 666 9.68 -38.60 12.96
C PRO A 666 9.66 -37.11 12.60
N GLY A 667 8.94 -36.80 11.52
CA GLY A 667 8.70 -35.42 11.10
C GLY A 667 7.74 -34.65 12.01
N LEU A 668 7.64 -33.34 11.82
CA LEU A 668 6.49 -32.59 12.34
C LEU A 668 5.23 -32.99 11.56
N THR A 669 4.10 -33.01 12.26
CA THR A 669 2.75 -33.17 11.68
C THR A 669 1.96 -31.85 11.82
N PRO A 670 0.85 -31.66 11.09
CA PRO A 670 -0.02 -30.49 11.27
C PRO A 670 -0.49 -30.31 12.72
N VAL A 671 -0.76 -31.41 13.44
CA VAL A 671 -1.11 -31.40 14.87
C VAL A 671 -0.01 -30.74 15.71
N ASN A 672 1.26 -31.07 15.45
CA ASN A 672 2.41 -30.51 16.17
C ASN A 672 2.67 -29.04 15.81
N MET A 673 2.27 -28.58 14.61
CA MET A 673 2.37 -27.18 14.17
C MET A 673 1.20 -26.29 14.62
N ALA A 674 0.17 -26.82 15.27
CA ALA A 674 -1.06 -26.08 15.57
C ALA A 674 -0.86 -24.95 16.60
N THR A 675 -0.76 -23.70 16.12
CA THR A 675 -0.46 -22.53 16.98
C THR A 675 -1.62 -22.05 17.86
N THR A 676 -2.83 -22.58 17.64
CA THR A 676 -4.06 -22.16 18.36
C THR A 676 -4.83 -23.39 18.85
N SER A 677 -5.29 -23.38 20.09
CA SER A 677 -6.04 -24.50 20.69
C SER A 677 -7.29 -24.93 19.90
N GLN A 678 -7.98 -23.98 19.27
CA GLN A 678 -9.15 -24.24 18.41
C GLN A 678 -8.78 -24.94 17.09
N VAL A 679 -7.54 -24.79 16.62
CA VAL A 679 -7.01 -25.50 15.44
C VAL A 679 -6.52 -26.90 15.84
N LEU A 680 -5.87 -27.02 16.99
CA LEU A 680 -5.54 -28.33 17.58
C LEU A 680 -6.81 -29.17 17.85
N ASP A 681 -7.88 -28.53 18.34
CA ASP A 681 -9.18 -29.16 18.55
C ASP A 681 -9.82 -29.68 17.24
N LEU A 682 -9.74 -28.90 16.15
CA LEU A 682 -10.19 -29.31 14.81
C LEU A 682 -9.40 -30.51 14.26
N LEU A 683 -8.07 -30.47 14.37
CA LEU A 683 -7.19 -31.55 13.88
C LEU A 683 -7.37 -32.85 14.69
N ASN A 684 -7.81 -32.75 15.94
CA ASN A 684 -8.22 -33.89 16.78
C ASN A 684 -9.69 -34.33 16.55
N GLY A 685 -10.37 -33.81 15.52
CA GLY A 685 -11.68 -34.31 15.09
C GLY A 685 -12.90 -33.73 15.83
N LYS A 686 -12.77 -32.60 16.54
CA LYS A 686 -13.95 -31.85 16.98
C LYS A 686 -14.57 -31.10 15.78
N GLU A 687 -15.90 -31.06 15.71
CA GLU A 687 -16.61 -30.37 14.64
C GLU A 687 -16.33 -28.86 14.65
N TYR A 688 -16.27 -28.27 13.44
CA TYR A 688 -16.17 -26.82 13.29
C TYR A 688 -17.51 -26.16 13.62
N GLU A 689 -17.70 -25.70 14.86
CA GLU A 689 -18.75 -24.74 15.15
C GLU A 689 -18.38 -23.38 14.52
N PRO A 690 -19.09 -22.91 13.47
CA PRO A 690 -18.84 -21.59 12.93
C PRO A 690 -19.27 -20.56 13.97
N LYS A 691 -18.29 -19.83 14.53
CA LYS A 691 -18.59 -18.68 15.39
C LYS A 691 -19.42 -17.68 14.60
N VAL A 692 -20.72 -17.63 14.92
CA VAL A 692 -21.64 -16.63 14.37
C VAL A 692 -21.31 -15.29 15.00
N TYR A 693 -20.29 -14.65 14.44
CA TYR A 693 -20.17 -13.21 14.53
C TYR A 693 -21.44 -12.65 13.89
N ASN A 694 -22.27 -11.94 14.67
CA ASN A 694 -23.29 -11.05 14.12
C ASN A 694 -22.58 -9.89 13.40
N CYS A 695 -22.04 -10.19 12.22
CA CYS A 695 -21.64 -9.20 11.25
C CYS A 695 -22.91 -8.43 10.87
N VAL A 696 -22.94 -7.14 11.14
CA VAL A 696 -24.05 -6.27 10.74
C VAL A 696 -23.92 -5.97 9.24
N CYS A 697 -24.10 -7.02 8.43
CA CYS A 697 -24.42 -6.92 7.02
C CYS A 697 -25.94 -6.88 6.92
N VAL A 698 -26.50 -5.70 6.63
CA VAL A 698 -27.97 -5.53 6.57
C VAL A 698 -28.49 -6.07 5.23
N CYS A 699 -28.63 -7.39 5.16
CA CYS A 699 -29.28 -8.13 4.09
C CYS A 699 -30.55 -8.82 4.62
N VAL A 700 -31.37 -8.08 5.37
CA VAL A 700 -32.68 -8.57 5.84
C VAL A 700 -33.64 -8.54 4.66
N GLY A 701 -33.65 -9.62 3.89
CA GLY A 701 -34.67 -9.87 2.87
C GLY A 701 -36.06 -9.96 3.50
N ASP A 702 -37.07 -9.37 2.86
CA ASP A 702 -38.45 -9.38 3.33
C ASP A 702 -39.12 -10.76 3.27
N LEU A 703 -38.50 -11.75 2.62
CA LEU A 703 -38.97 -13.13 2.55
C LEU A 703 -39.16 -13.81 3.92
N ALA A 704 -38.42 -13.37 4.95
CA ALA A 704 -38.62 -13.80 6.32
C ALA A 704 -39.98 -13.39 6.92
N SER A 705 -40.65 -12.38 6.34
CA SER A 705 -41.99 -11.95 6.77
C SER A 705 -43.14 -12.74 6.12
N LEU A 706 -42.86 -13.60 5.14
CA LEU A 706 -43.87 -14.40 4.45
C LEU A 706 -44.34 -15.56 5.34
N ALA A 707 -45.65 -15.74 5.48
CA ALA A 707 -46.27 -16.77 6.31
C ALA A 707 -45.82 -18.20 5.93
N VAL A 708 -45.66 -19.06 6.94
CA VAL A 708 -45.10 -20.41 6.79
C VAL A 708 -45.96 -21.29 5.87
N GLU A 709 -47.27 -21.10 5.94
CA GLU A 709 -48.28 -21.74 5.10
C GLU A 709 -48.09 -21.37 3.62
N VAL A 710 -47.87 -20.08 3.34
CA VAL A 710 -47.63 -19.57 1.98
C VAL A 710 -46.28 -20.06 1.45
N LYS A 711 -45.23 -20.09 2.28
CA LYS A 711 -43.95 -20.71 1.92
C LYS A 711 -44.13 -22.19 1.52
N GLN A 712 -44.93 -22.95 2.27
CA GLN A 712 -45.22 -24.36 1.96
C GLN A 712 -46.03 -24.53 0.67
N GLU A 713 -47.05 -23.71 0.42
CA GLU A 713 -47.82 -23.75 -0.84
C GLU A 713 -46.97 -23.38 -2.06
N VAL A 714 -46.08 -22.38 -1.94
CA VAL A 714 -45.11 -22.02 -2.99
C VAL A 714 -44.11 -23.16 -3.25
N CYS A 715 -43.60 -23.82 -2.20
CA CYS A 715 -42.75 -25.01 -2.35
C CYS A 715 -43.47 -26.14 -3.10
N GLY A 716 -44.68 -26.49 -2.64
CA GLY A 716 -45.47 -27.58 -3.23
C GLY A 716 -45.86 -27.32 -4.69
N ALA A 717 -46.16 -26.06 -5.04
CA ALA A 717 -46.36 -25.66 -6.43
C ALA A 717 -45.09 -25.86 -7.28
N LEU A 718 -43.95 -25.34 -6.83
CA LEU A 718 -42.66 -25.44 -7.52
C LEU A 718 -42.16 -26.88 -7.70
N GLU A 719 -42.42 -27.77 -6.74
CA GLU A 719 -42.11 -29.20 -6.85
C GLU A 719 -43.09 -29.92 -7.79
N SER A 720 -44.38 -29.58 -7.76
CA SER A 720 -45.39 -30.18 -8.65
C SER A 720 -45.23 -29.78 -10.13
N GLU A 721 -44.66 -28.60 -10.39
CA GLU A 721 -44.45 -28.05 -11.75
C GLU A 721 -42.99 -28.26 -12.24
N GLY A 722 -42.07 -28.68 -11.36
CA GLY A 722 -40.65 -28.92 -11.69
C GLY A 722 -39.84 -27.65 -12.00
N LEU A 723 -40.42 -26.47 -11.80
CA LEU A 723 -39.87 -25.18 -12.25
C LEU A 723 -38.74 -24.62 -11.37
N TRP A 724 -38.47 -25.26 -10.23
CA TRP A 724 -37.49 -24.82 -9.25
C TRP A 724 -36.05 -24.76 -9.80
N GLU A 725 -35.66 -25.62 -10.75
CA GLU A 725 -34.31 -25.55 -11.35
C GLU A 725 -34.10 -24.28 -12.17
N ASN A 726 -35.12 -23.84 -12.91
CA ASN A 726 -35.09 -22.59 -13.67
C ASN A 726 -35.17 -21.38 -12.73
N LEU A 727 -35.97 -21.48 -11.66
CA LEU A 727 -36.03 -20.47 -10.62
C LEU A 727 -34.66 -20.27 -9.95
N ALA A 728 -33.95 -21.35 -9.61
CA ALA A 728 -32.60 -21.30 -9.03
C ALA A 728 -31.64 -20.49 -9.91
N HIS A 729 -31.65 -20.72 -11.23
CA HIS A 729 -30.84 -19.93 -12.16
C HIS A 729 -31.27 -18.45 -12.18
N SER A 730 -32.58 -18.15 -12.20
CA SER A 730 -33.08 -16.77 -12.20
C SER A 730 -32.75 -15.99 -10.92
N LEU A 731 -32.63 -16.69 -9.77
CA LEU A 731 -32.29 -16.12 -8.47
C LEU A 731 -30.77 -16.17 -8.17
N GLY A 732 -29.93 -16.54 -9.15
CA GLY A 732 -28.47 -16.62 -8.98
C GLY A 732 -27.95 -17.85 -8.20
N LEU A 733 -28.85 -18.71 -7.71
CA LEU A 733 -28.53 -19.93 -6.95
C LEU A 733 -28.30 -21.17 -7.85
N GLY A 734 -28.26 -21.02 -9.18
CA GLY A 734 -28.19 -22.13 -10.13
C GLY A 734 -27.02 -23.11 -9.93
N ILE A 735 -25.91 -22.62 -9.35
CA ILE A 735 -24.74 -23.43 -8.97
C ILE A 735 -25.10 -24.53 -7.94
N LEU A 736 -26.08 -24.25 -7.07
CA LEU A 736 -26.52 -25.17 -6.01
C LEU A 736 -27.52 -26.23 -6.49
N ASN A 737 -27.94 -26.23 -7.77
CA ASN A 737 -28.92 -27.19 -8.28
C ASN A 737 -28.49 -28.66 -8.07
N THR A 738 -27.20 -28.98 -8.13
CA THR A 738 -26.69 -30.33 -7.83
C THR A 738 -26.89 -30.72 -6.37
N ALA A 739 -26.73 -29.78 -5.43
CA ALA A 739 -27.04 -30.00 -4.01
C ALA A 739 -28.56 -30.06 -3.75
N PHE A 740 -29.34 -29.21 -4.42
CA PHE A 740 -30.81 -29.23 -4.31
C PHE A 740 -31.42 -30.54 -4.85
N ARG A 741 -30.87 -31.13 -5.93
CA ARG A 741 -31.27 -32.47 -6.43
C ARG A 741 -31.02 -33.62 -5.43
N LEU A 742 -30.13 -33.43 -4.45
CA LEU A 742 -29.82 -34.40 -3.41
C LEU A 742 -30.68 -34.20 -2.13
N SER A 743 -31.48 -33.13 -2.08
CA SER A 743 -32.42 -32.86 -0.99
C SER A 743 -33.74 -33.64 -1.16
N PRO A 744 -34.42 -34.03 -0.06
CA PRO A 744 -35.74 -34.66 -0.12
C PRO A 744 -36.88 -33.72 -0.54
N SER A 745 -36.62 -32.41 -0.64
CA SER A 745 -37.58 -31.36 -1.04
C SER A 745 -36.84 -30.19 -1.70
N PRO A 746 -36.49 -30.30 -3.00
CA PRO A 746 -35.55 -29.37 -3.65
C PRO A 746 -36.02 -27.92 -3.67
N ALA A 747 -37.31 -27.64 -3.89
CA ALA A 747 -37.80 -26.26 -3.94
C ALA A 747 -37.83 -25.62 -2.56
N LYS A 748 -38.08 -26.42 -1.51
CA LYS A 748 -37.94 -25.96 -0.13
C LYS A 748 -36.49 -25.61 0.19
N THR A 749 -35.54 -26.49 -0.12
CA THR A 749 -34.11 -26.21 0.14
C THR A 749 -33.60 -25.01 -0.65
N LEU A 750 -34.12 -24.78 -1.86
CA LEU A 750 -33.88 -23.56 -2.64
C LEU A 750 -34.39 -22.31 -1.91
N LEU A 751 -35.64 -22.32 -1.42
CA LEU A 751 -36.23 -21.18 -0.71
C LEU A 751 -35.58 -20.92 0.65
N ASP A 752 -35.28 -21.97 1.43
CA ASP A 752 -34.52 -21.89 2.67
C ASP A 752 -33.12 -21.28 2.41
N SER A 753 -32.44 -21.68 1.32
CA SER A 753 -31.13 -21.13 0.93
C SER A 753 -31.20 -19.68 0.44
N TYR A 754 -32.27 -19.33 -0.28
CA TYR A 754 -32.52 -17.97 -0.78
C TYR A 754 -32.87 -17.01 0.37
N GLU A 755 -33.59 -17.48 1.39
CA GLU A 755 -33.86 -16.74 2.63
C GLU A 755 -32.58 -16.48 3.44
N VAL A 756 -31.73 -17.50 3.62
CA VAL A 756 -30.40 -17.35 4.25
C VAL A 756 -29.47 -16.43 3.43
N SER A 757 -29.67 -16.36 2.11
CA SER A 757 -28.96 -15.43 1.22
C SER A 757 -29.50 -13.99 1.24
N GLY A 758 -30.52 -13.68 2.06
CA GLY A 758 -31.11 -12.34 2.17
C GLY A 758 -32.06 -11.98 1.01
N GLY A 759 -32.60 -12.98 0.30
CA GLY A 759 -33.47 -12.80 -0.85
C GLY A 759 -34.79 -12.07 -0.57
N THR A 760 -35.26 -11.29 -1.54
CA THR A 760 -36.52 -10.51 -1.41
C THR A 760 -37.72 -11.20 -2.07
N ILE A 761 -38.92 -10.89 -1.60
CA ILE A 761 -40.21 -11.31 -2.18
C ILE A 761 -40.38 -10.69 -3.57
N ARG A 762 -39.96 -9.43 -3.77
CA ARG A 762 -40.01 -8.75 -5.07
C ARG A 762 -39.18 -9.48 -6.12
N ASP A 763 -37.97 -9.88 -5.76
CA ASP A 763 -37.04 -10.51 -6.69
C ASP A 763 -37.39 -12.00 -6.89
N LEU A 764 -38.02 -12.65 -5.89
CA LEU A 764 -38.70 -13.94 -6.04
C LEU A 764 -39.87 -13.86 -7.05
N LEU A 765 -40.73 -12.84 -6.96
CA LEU A 765 -41.80 -12.58 -7.93
C LEU A 765 -41.24 -12.33 -9.33
N ALA A 766 -40.13 -11.60 -9.46
CA ALA A 766 -39.45 -11.38 -10.74
C ALA A 766 -38.89 -12.69 -11.32
N GLY A 767 -38.24 -13.52 -10.49
CA GLY A 767 -37.77 -14.85 -10.85
C GLY A 767 -38.92 -15.75 -11.34
N LEU A 768 -39.99 -15.88 -10.55
CA LEU A 768 -41.18 -16.65 -10.93
C LEU A 768 -41.78 -16.17 -12.27
N ARG A 769 -41.94 -14.84 -12.46
CA ARG A 769 -42.41 -14.25 -13.73
C ARG A 769 -41.48 -14.53 -14.91
N SER A 770 -40.17 -14.68 -14.70
CA SER A 770 -39.22 -15.04 -15.75
C SER A 770 -39.28 -16.53 -16.14
N VAL A 771 -39.73 -17.39 -15.23
CA VAL A 771 -39.87 -18.84 -15.44
C VAL A 771 -41.24 -19.20 -16.03
N GLY A 772 -42.30 -18.46 -15.69
CA GLY A 772 -43.60 -18.51 -16.37
C GLY A 772 -44.81 -18.32 -15.44
N GLU A 773 -46.01 -18.38 -16.04
CA GLU A 773 -47.29 -18.42 -15.32
C GLU A 773 -47.42 -19.75 -14.55
N CYS A 774 -46.94 -19.75 -13.30
CA CYS A 774 -46.84 -20.90 -12.41
C CYS A 774 -47.79 -20.75 -11.22
N ARG A 775 -48.26 -21.86 -10.63
CA ARG A 775 -49.15 -21.80 -9.44
C ARG A 775 -48.50 -21.09 -8.26
N ALA A 776 -47.18 -21.20 -8.14
CA ALA A 776 -46.36 -20.51 -7.14
C ALA A 776 -46.52 -18.98 -7.19
N LEU A 777 -46.60 -18.40 -8.39
CA LEU A 777 -46.83 -16.96 -8.59
C LEU A 777 -48.24 -16.57 -8.14
N GLY A 778 -49.26 -17.34 -8.52
CA GLY A 778 -50.65 -17.09 -8.12
C GLY A 778 -50.87 -17.15 -6.60
N VAL A 779 -50.22 -18.11 -5.92
CA VAL A 779 -50.20 -18.20 -4.46
C VAL A 779 -49.53 -16.97 -3.83
N LEU A 780 -48.35 -16.58 -4.32
CA LEU A 780 -47.57 -15.48 -3.76
C LEU A 780 -48.25 -14.11 -3.96
N GLU A 781 -48.84 -13.87 -5.13
CA GLU A 781 -49.66 -12.67 -5.37
C GLU A 781 -50.99 -12.69 -4.60
N GLY A 782 -51.58 -13.86 -4.38
CA GLY A 782 -52.77 -14.05 -3.55
C GLY A 782 -52.51 -13.68 -2.08
N ALA A 783 -51.42 -14.18 -1.51
CA ALA A 783 -51.00 -13.87 -0.15
C ALA A 783 -50.74 -12.37 0.08
N LEU A 784 -50.11 -11.70 -0.90
CA LEU A 784 -49.86 -10.25 -0.85
C LEU A 784 -51.15 -9.41 -0.97
N ARG A 785 -52.19 -9.91 -1.64
CA ARG A 785 -53.51 -9.27 -1.68
C ARG A 785 -54.35 -9.54 -0.42
N GLY A 786 -54.20 -10.71 0.21
CA GLY A 786 -54.97 -11.11 1.39
C GLY A 786 -54.80 -10.21 2.61
N ASN A 787 -53.74 -9.40 2.67
CA ASN A 787 -53.47 -8.45 3.75
C ASN A 787 -54.19 -7.09 3.62
N GLN A 788 -55.16 -6.93 2.71
CA GLN A 788 -55.98 -5.70 2.59
C GLN A 788 -57.49 -5.96 2.39
N GLU A 789 -58.20 -6.25 3.49
CA GLU A 789 -59.61 -5.93 3.80
C GLU A 789 -59.91 -6.55 5.20
N THR A 790 -60.72 -6.02 6.12
CA THR A 790 -61.93 -5.18 6.01
C THR A 790 -62.03 -4.08 7.10
N PRO A 791 -62.71 -2.94 6.86
CA PRO A 791 -63.08 -1.98 7.90
C PRO A 791 -64.44 -2.31 8.59
N PRO A 792 -64.62 -2.00 9.89
CA PRO A 792 -65.91 -2.03 10.59
C PRO A 792 -66.76 -0.76 10.31
N PRO A 793 -68.07 -0.74 10.65
CA PRO A 793 -69.02 0.26 10.15
C PRO A 793 -69.02 1.62 10.88
N THR A 794 -69.80 2.54 10.29
CA THR A 794 -70.05 3.94 10.67
C THR A 794 -70.49 4.18 12.12
N ASP A 795 -70.04 5.30 12.67
CA ASP A 795 -70.91 6.21 13.44
C ASP A 795 -70.54 7.68 13.15
N GLU A 796 -71.46 8.60 13.40
CA GLU A 796 -71.27 10.06 13.21
C GLU A 796 -70.67 10.71 14.50
N THR A 797 -70.24 11.98 14.60
CA THR A 797 -70.50 13.22 13.86
C THR A 797 -69.36 14.25 14.10
N THR A 798 -69.28 15.29 13.26
CA THR A 798 -68.55 16.59 13.43
C THR A 798 -67.00 16.59 13.64
N GLY A 799 -66.22 17.48 12.99
CA GLY A 799 -66.57 18.45 11.95
C GLY A 799 -65.43 19.41 11.53
N GLU A 800 -65.70 20.20 10.47
CA GLU A 800 -64.97 21.38 9.96
C GLU A 800 -63.65 21.25 9.15
N ARG A 801 -63.78 21.48 7.83
CA ARG A 801 -62.86 22.18 6.87
C ARG A 801 -61.58 21.44 6.43
N SER A 802 -61.29 21.16 5.15
CA SER A 802 -61.44 21.87 3.84
C SER A 802 -60.46 23.06 3.68
N VAL A 803 -59.78 23.34 2.55
CA VAL A 803 -59.79 22.91 1.11
C VAL A 803 -58.30 22.89 0.66
N ALA A 804 -57.63 21.84 0.15
CA ALA A 804 -57.77 20.96 -1.03
C ALA A 804 -56.99 21.37 -2.31
N THR A 805 -56.31 20.39 -2.93
CA THR A 805 -55.77 20.32 -4.33
C THR A 805 -54.49 21.08 -4.71
N VAL A 806 -53.52 20.41 -5.37
CA VAL A 806 -53.03 20.68 -6.76
C VAL A 806 -51.83 19.80 -7.16
N THR A 807 -52.00 19.03 -8.25
CA THR A 807 -51.04 18.41 -9.21
C THR A 807 -49.65 17.86 -8.82
N ALA A 808 -49.32 16.68 -9.38
CA ALA A 808 -47.94 16.33 -9.78
C ALA A 808 -47.61 16.85 -11.20
N PRO A 809 -46.33 17.00 -11.57
CA PRO A 809 -45.91 16.39 -12.84
C PRO A 809 -44.49 15.75 -12.88
N VAL A 810 -44.35 14.98 -13.95
CA VAL A 810 -43.29 14.07 -14.40
C VAL A 810 -41.92 14.71 -14.74
N ALA A 811 -40.85 13.98 -14.35
CA ALA A 811 -39.48 13.86 -14.93
C ALA A 811 -38.54 15.09 -15.10
N GLN A 812 -37.24 14.86 -14.81
CA GLN A 812 -36.22 14.64 -15.86
C GLN A 812 -34.91 14.03 -15.31
N VAL A 813 -34.05 13.54 -16.22
CA VAL A 813 -32.69 13.03 -15.94
C VAL A 813 -31.67 14.14 -16.20
N GLN A 814 -30.61 14.23 -15.39
CA GLN A 814 -29.38 14.94 -15.78
C GLN A 814 -28.17 14.47 -14.96
N ASP A 815 -27.01 14.39 -15.62
CA ASP A 815 -25.74 13.98 -15.03
C ASP A 815 -25.11 15.05 -14.15
N LEU A 816 -24.39 14.63 -13.10
CA LEU A 816 -23.32 15.42 -12.50
C LEU A 816 -22.11 14.53 -12.20
N LYS A 817 -20.96 14.89 -12.79
CA LYS A 817 -19.66 14.31 -12.43
C LYS A 817 -19.23 14.78 -11.05
N GLY A 818 -18.57 13.90 -10.29
CA GLY A 818 -17.73 14.26 -9.16
C GLY A 818 -16.39 13.55 -9.31
N ASP A 819 -15.31 14.30 -9.48
CA ASP A 819 -13.96 13.73 -9.65
C ASP A 819 -13.44 13.18 -8.31
N VAL A 820 -13.10 11.88 -8.28
CA VAL A 820 -12.45 11.24 -7.13
C VAL A 820 -10.98 11.02 -7.44
N GLN A 821 -10.13 11.83 -6.83
CA GLN A 821 -8.69 11.81 -7.03
C GLN A 821 -8.05 10.68 -6.20
N ILE A 822 -7.85 9.51 -6.81
CA ILE A 822 -7.26 8.34 -6.15
C ILE A 822 -5.73 8.52 -6.08
N ASP A 823 -5.21 8.70 -4.87
CA ASP A 823 -3.77 8.82 -4.62
C ASP A 823 -3.08 7.43 -4.63
N SER A 824 -1.96 7.33 -5.34
CA SER A 824 -1.37 6.04 -5.76
C SER A 824 -0.16 5.64 -4.90
N GLY A 825 -0.43 5.34 -3.63
CA GLY A 825 0.57 4.92 -2.64
C GLY A 825 1.18 3.54 -2.91
N VAL A 826 2.12 3.44 -3.86
CA VAL A 826 2.87 2.20 -4.14
C VAL A 826 3.84 1.88 -3.00
N CYS A 827 3.58 0.77 -2.29
CA CYS A 827 4.45 0.27 -1.22
C CYS A 827 5.57 -0.62 -1.79
N ASP A 828 6.71 -0.02 -2.11
CA ASP A 828 7.94 -0.77 -2.44
C ASP A 828 8.40 -1.64 -1.24
N SER A 829 8.82 -2.87 -1.53
CA SER A 829 9.19 -3.90 -0.55
C SER A 829 10.50 -4.59 -0.92
N GLY A 830 11.53 -3.78 -1.19
CA GLY A 830 12.89 -4.26 -1.47
C GLY A 830 13.46 -5.17 -0.38
N VAL A 831 13.70 -6.43 -0.73
CA VAL A 831 14.47 -7.41 0.06
C VAL A 831 15.86 -7.54 -0.56
N GLU A 832 16.86 -6.91 0.06
CA GLU A 832 18.26 -7.05 -0.35
C GLU A 832 18.86 -8.36 0.19
N LEU A 833 19.03 -9.37 -0.68
CA LEU A 833 19.83 -10.54 -0.38
C LEU A 833 21.32 -10.22 -0.55
N SER A 834 22.05 -10.13 0.56
CA SER A 834 23.51 -10.02 0.56
C SER A 834 24.14 -11.40 0.36
N THR A 835 24.81 -11.61 -0.77
CA THR A 835 25.71 -12.75 -0.98
C THR A 835 27.15 -12.37 -0.60
N ALA A 836 27.85 -13.31 0.02
CA ALA A 836 29.30 -13.34 0.20
C ALA A 836 29.86 -14.55 -0.58
#